data_AF-A0A261Y4U0-F1
#
_entry.id   AF-A0A261Y4U0-F1
#
_cell.length_a   1.000
_cell.length_b   1.000
_cell.length_c   1.000
_cell.angle_alpha   90.00
_cell.angle_beta   90.00
_cell.angle_gamma   90.00
#
_symmetry.space_group_name_H-M   'P 1'
#
loop_
_entity.id
_entity.type
_entity.pdbx_description
1 polymer ?
#
loop_
_entity_poly.entity_id
_entity_poly.type
_entity_poly.pdbx_seq_one_letter_code
_entity_poly.pdbx_strand_id
1 'polypeptide(L)'
;MEYRRKSPAVKRIMQEASELQKDPSNDYTAAPLEENIFEWHFTLRGPVETEFEGGRYHGRILLPNEYPFKPPEVILLTPNGRFELNTKICLSITGYHPEFWQPAWGVRTVMLGLLGFFPTKSNGAIGGIDFTVKERKKLATLSRQWKCPTCNVDNLTLLPDATDEDPHGTPAEIDMPQFTLNYRKDTPESSPNASNATPDPSSDDTKQSQVPTTTTVAQNTEILSNPTVPSQIPVSLPPQPLPSSSPPSSTPPRGHSTRILDLMIVAVAALLMAFIENMTIKIVPLGAGQDVGRSCILVTVGGKNVMLDCGMHMSYNDERRFPDFTYISRTGQFNDVLDCVIISHFHLDHCGALPFFTEMCGYDGPLYMTAPTKTVAAYNLEDYRKIQVERKGDTNFFTSSMIKACLRKVTSVNLHETIHVDDELTICAYYAGHVLGAAMFYISANGESLVYTGDYNMTPDRHLGAAWIDKLRPDVLITESTYATTIRESKRARERDFLKKVQSCIDRGGKVLIPVFALGRAQELCILIESYWERHHLTVPVYSPVGMAATATQIYKQYISWTNEKIKDTFVDHNMFEFKHLKAWDRNLVDNPGPMVVFASPGMLNAGTALEIFKKWAPDPKNMIIMPGWCSPGTVGARVLKGEKQINVDAFTRIDVNLTVANLSFSAHADAKGIVNLIQQLEPKHVVLVHGEQHQMDYLKPKIYSELGIPCYNPPNGTTISIETSLDMDVDVEGALMKQWLLQGQEQHAHAHLSALRGEKRSCNELDLKVKVEDKQAVQGILDDTERSLAYLNKKQAIGTMYPLDGIPVQGIIMMDKDSRDQKPKIVSPEHLSEVLSLPQHDLIFSVDKPLDTQRLVQRAIASGILAEKEASLIQPDHINFGRYALDLLYLDLVHTLPHLLNQSKTSLSIKSITITPRNSTLLMTWHYRDETLALRILAAIARL
;
A
#
# COMPACT_ATOMS: atom_id res chain seq x y z
N MET A 1 38.60 28.09 19.65
CA MET A 1 37.56 29.15 19.81
C MET A 1 36.68 28.85 21.02
N GLU A 2 35.99 29.83 21.62
CA GLU A 2 34.94 29.55 22.62
C GLU A 2 33.65 29.02 21.94
N TYR A 3 33.61 27.72 21.68
CA TYR A 3 32.35 27.06 21.34
C TYR A 3 31.36 27.24 22.50
N ARG A 4 30.14 27.73 22.19
CA ARG A 4 29.06 27.86 23.18
C ARG A 4 28.75 26.48 23.79
N ARG A 5 29.28 26.19 25.00
CA ARG A 5 29.07 24.95 25.78
C ARG A 5 27.60 24.61 26.10
N LYS A 6 26.66 25.45 25.67
CA LYS A 6 25.20 25.21 25.74
C LYS A 6 24.62 24.54 24.48
N SER A 7 25.35 24.46 23.37
CA SER A 7 24.89 23.77 22.15
C SER A 7 24.75 22.26 22.38
N PRO A 8 23.62 21.62 22.03
CA PRO A 8 23.44 20.17 22.16
C PRO A 8 24.49 19.37 21.39
N ALA A 9 24.83 19.78 20.16
CA ALA A 9 25.85 19.13 19.34
C ALA A 9 27.22 19.12 20.04
N VAL A 10 27.65 20.27 20.59
CA VAL A 10 28.91 20.39 21.33
C VAL A 10 28.93 19.49 22.57
N LYS A 11 27.80 19.34 23.28
CA LYS A 11 27.72 18.38 24.40
C LYS A 11 27.89 16.93 23.92
N ARG A 12 27.17 16.52 22.87
CA ARG A 12 27.21 15.16 22.31
C ARG A 12 28.61 14.79 21.83
N ILE A 13 29.24 15.68 21.06
CA ILE A 13 30.61 15.50 20.54
C ILE A 13 31.62 15.33 21.67
N MET A 14 31.57 16.17 22.70
CA MET A 14 32.49 16.07 23.86
C MET A 14 32.22 14.82 24.71
N GLN A 15 30.98 14.32 24.76
CA GLN A 15 30.63 13.06 25.42
C GLN A 15 31.24 11.86 24.68
N GLU A 16 31.06 11.77 23.36
CA GLU A 16 31.61 10.67 22.55
C GLU A 16 33.14 10.70 22.49
N ALA A 17 33.75 11.89 22.46
CA ALA A 17 35.21 12.01 22.57
C ALA A 17 35.71 11.45 23.92
N SER A 18 34.98 11.72 25.02
CA SER A 18 35.31 11.16 26.34
C SER A 18 35.01 9.65 26.45
N GLU A 19 34.07 9.12 25.66
CA GLU A 19 33.76 7.69 25.61
C GLU A 19 34.88 6.92 24.90
N LEU A 20 35.26 7.33 23.69
CA LEU A 20 36.31 6.70 22.88
C LEU A 20 37.71 6.82 23.52
N GLN A 21 37.94 7.82 24.37
CA GLN A 21 39.16 7.94 25.19
C GLN A 21 39.17 7.02 26.43
N LYS A 22 38.00 6.55 26.90
CA LYS A 22 37.88 5.66 28.07
C LYS A 22 37.81 4.18 27.67
N ASP A 23 37.25 3.91 26.51
CA ASP A 23 37.08 2.58 25.92
C ASP A 23 37.64 2.59 24.48
N PRO A 24 38.98 2.51 24.33
CA PRO A 24 39.64 2.49 23.02
C PRO A 24 39.47 1.12 22.33
N SER A 25 39.46 1.12 20.99
CA SER A 25 39.36 -0.10 20.18
C SER A 25 40.70 -0.46 19.53
N ASN A 26 40.98 -1.76 19.42
CA ASN A 26 42.10 -2.26 18.64
C ASN A 26 41.85 -2.19 17.12
N ASP A 27 40.60 -2.03 16.68
CA ASP A 27 40.23 -2.01 15.25
C ASP A 27 40.22 -0.59 14.67
N TYR A 28 40.11 0.44 15.50
CA TYR A 28 40.14 1.83 15.04
C TYR A 28 40.52 2.84 16.13
N THR A 29 41.13 3.95 15.71
CA THR A 29 41.24 5.18 16.50
C THR A 29 40.43 6.29 15.85
N ALA A 30 39.75 7.15 16.64
CA ALA A 30 39.01 8.31 16.15
C ALA A 30 39.02 9.44 17.19
N ALA A 31 39.32 10.68 16.79
CA ALA A 31 39.38 11.83 17.69
C ALA A 31 39.06 13.18 16.99
N PRO A 32 38.50 14.18 17.71
CA PRO A 32 38.32 15.54 17.20
C PRO A 32 39.66 16.26 17.00
N LEU A 33 39.72 17.20 16.06
CA LEU A 33 40.84 18.15 15.95
C LEU A 33 40.77 19.23 17.05
N GLU A 34 41.94 19.66 17.54
CA GLU A 34 42.04 20.68 18.61
C GLU A 34 41.46 22.05 18.19
N GLU A 35 41.62 22.42 16.91
CA GLU A 35 41.10 23.68 16.37
C GLU A 35 39.59 23.62 16.07
N ASN A 36 39.08 22.44 15.67
CA ASN A 36 37.71 22.25 15.21
C ASN A 36 37.13 20.90 15.68
N ILE A 37 36.36 20.91 16.77
CA ILE A 37 35.71 19.70 17.32
C ILE A 37 34.64 19.07 16.41
N PHE A 38 34.20 19.77 15.36
CA PHE A 38 33.27 19.23 14.35
C PHE A 38 33.98 18.48 13.23
N GLU A 39 35.31 18.50 13.18
CA GLU A 39 36.11 17.69 12.26
C GLU A 39 36.94 16.69 13.06
N TRP A 40 36.74 15.41 12.80
CA TRP A 40 37.44 14.32 13.46
C TRP A 40 38.32 13.59 12.46
N HIS A 41 39.48 13.12 12.92
CA HIS A 41 40.34 12.22 12.17
C HIS A 41 40.25 10.80 12.73
N PHE A 42 40.31 9.80 11.86
CA PHE A 42 40.23 8.40 12.25
C PHE A 42 41.19 7.50 11.44
N THR A 43 41.58 6.38 12.02
CA THR A 43 42.36 5.32 11.36
C THR A 43 41.69 3.98 11.62
N LEU A 44 41.36 3.23 10.56
CA LEU A 44 40.84 1.86 10.64
C LEU A 44 41.93 0.81 10.41
N ARG A 45 41.80 -0.34 11.07
CA ARG A 45 42.43 -1.62 10.71
C ARG A 45 41.69 -2.24 9.53
N GLY A 46 42.41 -2.82 8.57
CA GLY A 46 41.77 -3.60 7.51
C GLY A 46 41.18 -4.91 8.04
N PRO A 47 39.90 -5.26 7.75
CA PRO A 47 39.27 -6.46 8.29
C PRO A 47 40.00 -7.77 7.92
N VAL A 48 40.04 -8.71 8.87
CA VAL A 48 40.63 -10.06 8.69
C VAL A 48 39.85 -10.91 7.68
N GLU A 49 40.53 -11.85 7.05
CA GLU A 49 40.03 -12.71 5.96
C GLU A 49 39.64 -11.96 4.67
N THR A 50 40.04 -10.69 4.55
CA THR A 50 39.71 -9.85 3.38
C THR A 50 40.93 -9.44 2.55
N GLU A 51 40.69 -8.84 1.38
CA GLU A 51 41.72 -8.24 0.54
C GLU A 51 42.34 -6.94 1.10
N PHE A 52 41.82 -6.46 2.22
CA PHE A 52 42.28 -5.25 2.93
C PHE A 52 43.07 -5.57 4.21
N GLU A 53 43.15 -6.85 4.60
CA GLU A 53 43.80 -7.34 5.81
C GLU A 53 45.24 -6.81 5.97
N GLY A 54 45.63 -6.49 7.21
CA GLY A 54 46.94 -5.94 7.56
C GLY A 54 47.14 -4.46 7.24
N GLY A 55 46.26 -3.86 6.43
CA GLY A 55 46.25 -2.45 6.08
C GLY A 55 45.90 -1.51 7.25
N ARG A 56 46.07 -0.21 7.01
CA ARG A 56 45.65 0.89 7.89
C ARG A 56 45.12 2.06 7.08
N TYR A 57 43.87 2.43 7.28
CA TYR A 57 43.16 3.37 6.41
C TYR A 57 42.72 4.60 7.20
N HIS A 58 43.36 5.73 6.92
CA HIS A 58 43.08 7.00 7.58
C HIS A 58 42.08 7.83 6.79
N GLY A 59 41.19 8.51 7.53
CA GLY A 59 40.11 9.32 7.00
C GLY A 59 39.70 10.43 7.97
N ARG A 60 38.66 11.18 7.59
CA ARG A 60 38.03 12.20 8.45
C ARG A 60 36.50 12.13 8.43
N ILE A 61 35.90 12.61 9.52
CA ILE A 61 34.46 12.72 9.72
C ILE A 61 34.14 14.20 9.90
N LEU A 62 33.17 14.72 9.13
CA LEU A 62 32.65 16.07 9.27
C LEU A 62 31.26 16.01 9.92
N LEU A 63 31.14 16.59 11.10
CA LEU A 63 29.92 16.60 11.89
C LEU A 63 29.15 17.91 11.63
N PRO A 64 27.86 17.88 11.27
CA PRO A 64 27.06 19.09 11.08
C PRO A 64 26.82 19.82 12.42
N ASN A 65 26.46 21.11 12.35
CA ASN A 65 26.11 21.89 13.55
C ASN A 65 24.86 21.33 14.27
N GLU A 66 24.02 20.62 13.52
CA GLU A 66 22.80 19.95 13.98
C GLU A 66 23.05 18.49 14.42
N TYR A 67 24.29 18.02 14.49
CA TYR A 67 24.61 16.68 14.99
C TYR A 67 24.10 16.48 16.45
N PRO A 68 23.50 15.33 16.82
CA PRO A 68 23.33 14.10 16.05
C PRO A 68 22.02 14.02 15.25
N PHE A 69 21.25 15.10 15.09
CA PHE A 69 19.98 15.06 14.33
C PHE A 69 20.18 14.99 12.82
N LYS A 70 21.35 15.41 12.31
CA LYS A 70 21.81 15.14 10.95
C LYS A 70 23.02 14.19 10.99
N PRO A 71 23.14 13.26 10.01
CA PRO A 71 24.30 12.38 9.88
C PRO A 71 25.62 13.14 9.64
N PRO A 72 26.77 12.52 9.98
CA PRO A 72 28.08 13.00 9.56
C PRO A 72 28.36 12.74 8.08
N GLU A 73 29.33 13.44 7.53
CA GLU A 73 29.97 13.09 6.26
C GLU A 73 31.28 12.35 6.54
N VAL A 74 31.59 11.30 5.77
CA VAL A 74 32.77 10.46 5.97
C VAL A 74 33.62 10.46 4.71
N ILE A 75 34.94 10.65 4.86
CA ILE A 75 35.89 10.84 3.77
C ILE A 75 37.13 9.99 4.03
N LEU A 76 37.55 9.16 3.08
CA LEU A 76 38.83 8.44 3.14
C LEU A 76 39.97 9.29 2.54
N LEU A 77 41.16 9.21 3.15
CA LEU A 77 42.35 9.95 2.73
C LEU A 77 43.48 9.01 2.29
N THR A 78 43.61 7.82 2.89
CA THR A 78 44.60 6.82 2.50
C THR A 78 44.16 5.99 1.27
N PRO A 79 45.02 5.81 0.25
CA PRO A 79 44.79 4.90 -0.87
C PRO A 79 44.41 3.48 -0.43
N ASN A 80 43.22 3.02 -0.86
CA ASN A 80 42.62 1.78 -0.37
C ASN A 80 42.00 0.90 -1.48
N GLY A 81 41.52 1.49 -2.59
CA GLY A 81 40.96 0.74 -3.72
C GLY A 81 39.50 0.28 -3.56
N ARG A 82 38.80 0.76 -2.53
CA ARG A 82 37.35 0.59 -2.26
C ARG A 82 36.57 1.92 -2.30
N PHE A 83 37.22 2.99 -1.85
CA PHE A 83 36.68 4.34 -1.74
C PHE A 83 37.62 5.35 -2.41
N GLU A 84 37.03 6.31 -3.13
CA GLU A 84 37.71 7.45 -3.71
C GLU A 84 38.24 8.40 -2.61
N LEU A 85 39.37 9.05 -2.87
CA LEU A 85 40.08 9.84 -1.87
C LEU A 85 39.60 11.29 -1.89
N ASN A 86 39.39 11.86 -0.70
CA ASN A 86 38.82 13.21 -0.49
C ASN A 86 37.33 13.37 -0.88
N THR A 87 36.73 12.38 -1.54
CA THR A 87 35.30 12.32 -1.84
C THR A 87 34.48 11.92 -0.61
N LYS A 88 33.28 12.50 -0.47
CA LYS A 88 32.30 12.09 0.54
C LYS A 88 31.72 10.73 0.17
N ILE A 89 31.76 9.78 1.09
CA ILE A 89 31.31 8.40 0.83
C ILE A 89 29.80 8.29 1.03
N CYS A 90 29.10 7.68 0.07
CA CYS A 90 27.67 7.40 0.17
C CYS A 90 27.41 6.03 0.86
N LEU A 91 26.89 6.09 2.10
CA LEU A 91 26.40 4.94 2.88
C LEU A 91 25.17 5.36 3.71
N SER A 92 24.37 4.40 4.18
CA SER A 92 23.21 4.60 5.07
C SER A 92 23.54 5.20 6.46
N ILE A 93 24.83 5.34 6.78
CA ILE A 93 25.36 5.98 8.00
C ILE A 93 25.92 7.41 7.76
N THR A 94 25.63 8.03 6.60
CA THR A 94 26.28 9.27 6.14
C THR A 94 25.32 10.33 5.57
N GLY A 95 25.85 11.54 5.38
CA GLY A 95 25.20 12.72 4.80
C GLY A 95 24.38 12.55 3.52
N TYR A 96 24.60 11.49 2.74
CA TYR A 96 23.82 11.20 1.53
C TYR A 96 22.41 10.63 1.82
N HIS A 97 22.22 10.00 2.98
CA HIS A 97 20.97 9.33 3.36
C HIS A 97 20.49 9.77 4.76
N PRO A 98 20.10 11.04 4.95
CA PRO A 98 19.56 11.52 6.22
C PRO A 98 18.30 10.78 6.70
N GLU A 99 17.58 10.09 5.80
CA GLU A 99 16.40 9.28 6.10
C GLU A 99 16.69 7.99 6.87
N PHE A 100 17.87 7.37 6.70
CA PHE A 100 18.25 6.15 7.42
C PHE A 100 18.99 6.42 8.73
N TRP A 101 19.56 7.62 8.87
CA TRP A 101 20.34 8.03 10.04
C TRP A 101 19.50 8.08 11.33
N GLN A 102 19.93 7.35 12.36
CA GLN A 102 19.34 7.44 13.70
C GLN A 102 20.18 8.35 14.61
N PRO A 103 19.62 9.40 15.24
CA PRO A 103 20.36 10.27 16.18
C PRO A 103 20.91 9.59 17.45
N ALA A 104 20.59 8.31 17.65
CA ALA A 104 21.26 7.46 18.64
C ALA A 104 22.69 7.10 18.23
N TRP A 105 22.98 6.92 16.93
CA TRP A 105 24.28 6.47 16.42
C TRP A 105 25.38 7.51 16.65
N GLY A 106 26.53 7.03 17.15
CA GLY A 106 27.70 7.84 17.44
C GLY A 106 28.85 7.60 16.46
N VAL A 107 29.97 8.30 16.65
CA VAL A 107 31.24 8.07 15.93
C VAL A 107 31.67 6.60 16.05
N ARG A 108 31.53 5.98 17.23
CA ARG A 108 31.73 4.54 17.46
C ARG A 108 30.93 3.68 16.47
N THR A 109 29.64 3.99 16.30
CA THR A 109 28.74 3.28 15.37
C THR A 109 29.17 3.48 13.92
N VAL A 110 29.61 4.68 13.54
CA VAL A 110 30.08 4.99 12.18
C VAL A 110 31.37 4.23 11.85
N MET A 111 32.30 4.09 12.80
CA MET A 111 33.53 3.31 12.60
C MET A 111 33.26 1.81 12.42
N LEU A 112 32.41 1.23 13.26
CA LEU A 112 32.01 -0.18 13.13
C LEU A 112 31.23 -0.44 11.82
N GLY A 113 30.33 0.48 11.43
CA GLY A 113 29.63 0.40 10.15
C GLY A 113 30.57 0.50 8.94
N LEU A 114 31.56 1.40 8.99
CA LEU A 114 32.55 1.54 7.92
C LEU A 114 33.49 0.32 7.80
N LEU A 115 33.85 -0.31 8.93
CA LEU A 115 34.55 -1.61 8.94
C LEU A 115 33.71 -2.71 8.26
N GLY A 116 32.42 -2.80 8.61
CA GLY A 116 31.49 -3.76 8.00
C GLY A 116 31.25 -3.54 6.50
N PHE A 117 31.29 -2.28 6.04
CA PHE A 117 31.16 -1.96 4.61
C PHE A 117 32.46 -2.06 3.80
N PHE A 118 33.63 -2.03 4.44
CA PHE A 118 34.93 -2.06 3.76
C PHE A 118 35.11 -3.24 2.78
N PRO A 119 34.72 -4.49 3.08
CA PRO A 119 34.85 -5.62 2.16
C PRO A 119 33.72 -5.76 1.12
N THR A 120 32.70 -4.89 1.14
CA THR A 120 31.61 -4.94 0.14
C THR A 120 32.10 -4.48 -1.24
N LYS A 121 31.44 -4.90 -2.33
CA LYS A 121 31.69 -4.32 -3.67
C LYS A 121 31.15 -2.89 -3.75
N SER A 122 31.72 -2.06 -4.64
CA SER A 122 31.26 -0.67 -4.78
C SER A 122 29.89 -0.55 -5.46
N ASN A 123 29.60 -1.43 -6.43
CA ASN A 123 28.39 -1.45 -7.28
C ASN A 123 27.95 -0.07 -7.85
N GLY A 124 28.89 0.88 -8.01
CA GLY A 124 28.58 2.22 -8.52
C GLY A 124 28.12 3.24 -7.48
N ALA A 125 28.38 3.03 -6.18
CA ALA A 125 28.15 4.05 -5.15
C ALA A 125 28.99 5.32 -5.42
N ILE A 126 28.45 6.50 -5.07
CA ILE A 126 29.19 7.76 -5.13
C ILE A 126 30.40 7.68 -4.17
N GLY A 127 31.59 7.94 -4.71
CA GLY A 127 32.87 7.76 -4.02
C GLY A 127 33.33 6.30 -3.87
N GLY A 128 32.74 5.34 -4.61
CA GLY A 128 33.13 3.93 -4.64
C GLY A 128 34.10 3.59 -5.78
N ILE A 129 35.05 2.68 -5.53
CA ILE A 129 36.04 2.19 -6.51
C ILE A 129 36.14 0.66 -6.39
N ASP A 130 36.19 -0.06 -7.52
CA ASP A 130 36.50 -1.50 -7.55
C ASP A 130 37.83 -1.80 -8.28
N PHE A 131 38.93 -1.75 -7.54
CA PHE A 131 40.25 -2.25 -7.97
C PHE A 131 40.35 -3.78 -7.84
N THR A 132 41.35 -4.40 -8.50
CA THR A 132 41.55 -5.85 -8.40
C THR A 132 42.07 -6.26 -7.02
N VAL A 133 41.82 -7.52 -6.63
CA VAL A 133 42.30 -8.13 -5.37
C VAL A 133 43.81 -7.97 -5.18
N LYS A 134 44.57 -8.05 -6.28
CA LYS A 134 46.04 -7.90 -6.28
C LYS A 134 46.47 -6.46 -5.98
N GLU A 135 45.69 -5.47 -6.43
CA GLU A 135 45.94 -4.05 -6.18
C GLU A 135 45.47 -3.64 -4.79
N ARG A 136 44.30 -4.11 -4.34
CA ARG A 136 43.79 -3.90 -2.97
C ARG A 136 44.78 -4.41 -1.92
N LYS A 137 45.32 -5.63 -2.08
CA LYS A 137 46.38 -6.17 -1.22
C LYS A 137 47.70 -5.38 -1.30
N LYS A 138 48.08 -4.86 -2.48
CA LYS A 138 49.25 -3.97 -2.62
C LYS A 138 49.05 -2.64 -1.89
N LEU A 139 47.84 -2.06 -1.98
CA LEU A 139 47.47 -0.83 -1.27
C LEU A 139 47.40 -1.06 0.23
N ALA A 140 46.91 -2.20 0.71
CA ALA A 140 46.95 -2.57 2.14
C ALA A 140 48.38 -2.49 2.70
N THR A 141 49.37 -3.10 2.04
CA THR A 141 50.78 -3.01 2.48
C THR A 141 51.30 -1.56 2.50
N LEU A 142 51.01 -0.77 1.45
CA LEU A 142 51.47 0.62 1.35
C LEU A 142 50.78 1.56 2.36
N SER A 143 49.51 1.30 2.68
CA SER A 143 48.67 2.13 3.55
C SER A 143 49.26 2.29 4.96
N ARG A 144 50.01 1.30 5.44
CA ARG A 144 50.68 1.29 6.76
C ARG A 144 51.70 2.41 6.94
N GLN A 145 52.40 2.80 5.87
CA GLN A 145 53.42 3.87 5.88
C GLN A 145 52.91 5.22 5.36
N TRP A 146 51.64 5.30 4.97
CA TRP A 146 51.03 6.55 4.51
C TRP A 146 50.94 7.55 5.67
N LYS A 147 51.25 8.83 5.41
CA LYS A 147 51.22 9.92 6.40
C LYS A 147 50.08 10.89 6.11
N CYS A 148 49.33 11.25 7.14
CA CYS A 148 48.26 12.23 7.01
C CYS A 148 48.84 13.65 6.84
N PRO A 149 48.43 14.41 5.81
CA PRO A 149 48.87 15.81 5.63
C PRO A 149 48.50 16.73 6.81
N THR A 150 47.40 16.45 7.50
CA THR A 150 46.94 17.23 8.67
C THR A 150 47.66 16.80 9.95
N CYS A 151 47.68 15.49 10.26
CA CYS A 151 48.25 14.99 11.51
C CYS A 151 49.79 14.93 11.50
N ASN A 152 50.41 14.83 10.31
CA ASN A 152 51.85 14.59 10.08
C ASN A 152 52.42 13.29 10.73
N VAL A 153 51.54 12.37 11.15
CA VAL A 153 51.86 11.04 11.67
C VAL A 153 51.49 9.97 10.62
N ASP A 154 52.22 8.86 10.59
CA ASP A 154 51.89 7.68 9.77
C ASP A 154 50.81 6.79 10.40
N ASN A 155 50.11 6.07 9.53
CA ASN A 155 48.97 5.24 9.92
C ASN A 155 49.32 4.10 10.88
N LEU A 156 50.55 3.56 10.84
CA LEU A 156 50.99 2.53 11.78
C LEU A 156 51.25 3.10 13.18
N THR A 157 51.79 4.32 13.29
CA THR A 157 51.93 5.02 14.57
C THR A 157 50.56 5.47 15.13
N LEU A 158 49.58 5.79 14.27
CA LEU A 158 48.21 6.13 14.68
C LEU A 158 47.34 4.91 15.08
N LEU A 159 47.70 3.70 14.65
CA LEU A 159 47.05 2.45 15.04
C LEU A 159 48.05 1.28 14.90
N PRO A 160 48.82 0.95 15.97
CA PRO A 160 49.81 -0.12 15.96
C PRO A 160 49.27 -1.50 15.55
N ASP A 161 50.16 -2.44 15.25
CA ASP A 161 49.79 -3.86 15.24
C ASP A 161 49.52 -4.32 16.68
N ALA A 162 48.60 -5.27 16.85
CA ALA A 162 48.30 -5.84 18.16
C ALA A 162 49.47 -6.73 18.62
N THR A 163 49.73 -6.75 19.93
CA THR A 163 50.78 -7.55 20.56
C THR A 163 50.24 -8.88 21.07
N ASP A 164 51.00 -9.97 20.92
CA ASP A 164 50.58 -11.34 21.27
C ASP A 164 50.33 -11.59 22.79
N GLU A 165 50.55 -10.59 23.65
CA GLU A 165 50.23 -10.64 25.08
C GLU A 165 48.82 -10.11 25.42
N ASP A 166 48.15 -9.41 24.49
CA ASP A 166 46.73 -9.09 24.64
C ASP A 166 45.89 -10.36 24.40
N PRO A 167 44.99 -10.75 25.32
CA PRO A 167 44.16 -11.93 25.10
C PRO A 167 43.30 -11.73 23.85
N HIS A 168 43.10 -12.81 23.09
CA HIS A 168 41.97 -12.91 22.16
C HIS A 168 40.65 -12.90 22.96
N GLY A 169 40.24 -11.71 23.38
CA GLY A 169 38.82 -11.42 23.50
C GLY A 169 38.21 -11.72 22.13
N THR A 170 37.29 -12.68 22.08
CA THR A 170 36.42 -12.84 20.91
C THR A 170 35.85 -11.47 20.57
N PRO A 171 35.78 -11.08 19.28
CA PRO A 171 35.21 -9.79 18.90
C PRO A 171 33.86 -9.66 19.59
N ALA A 172 33.73 -8.66 20.46
CA ALA A 172 32.57 -8.57 21.34
C ALA A 172 31.32 -8.56 20.47
N GLU A 173 30.36 -9.45 20.74
CA GLU A 173 29.06 -9.51 20.06
C GLU A 173 28.20 -8.29 20.48
N ILE A 174 28.67 -7.11 20.08
CA ILE A 174 27.90 -5.88 20.02
C ILE A 174 26.89 -6.10 18.89
N ASP A 175 25.62 -6.20 19.27
CA ASP A 175 24.50 -6.42 18.36
C ASP A 175 24.41 -5.25 17.35
N MET A 176 25.06 -5.45 16.20
CA MET A 176 25.31 -4.41 15.20
C MET A 176 24.00 -4.07 14.46
N PRO A 177 23.65 -2.78 14.31
CA PRO A 177 22.53 -2.39 13.46
C PRO A 177 22.74 -2.93 12.04
N GLN A 178 21.70 -3.52 11.45
CA GLN A 178 21.77 -3.97 10.05
C GLN A 178 21.79 -2.75 9.13
N PHE A 179 22.97 -2.40 8.62
CA PHE A 179 23.14 -1.31 7.66
C PHE A 179 23.00 -1.80 6.22
N THR A 180 22.07 -1.22 5.45
CA THR A 180 21.85 -1.53 4.03
C THR A 180 22.65 -0.63 3.09
N LEU A 181 22.94 -1.13 1.89
CA LEU A 181 23.52 -0.38 0.76
C LEU A 181 22.41 -0.07 -0.25
N ASN A 182 21.97 1.20 -0.27
CA ASN A 182 20.91 1.65 -1.16
C ASN A 182 21.50 2.47 -2.32
N TYR A 183 21.17 2.11 -3.55
CA TYR A 183 21.73 2.72 -4.76
C TYR A 183 20.66 3.50 -5.52
N ARG A 184 20.90 4.80 -5.72
CA ARG A 184 20.07 5.63 -6.58
C ARG A 184 20.69 5.66 -7.99
N LYS A 185 19.99 5.11 -8.98
CA LYS A 185 20.38 5.25 -10.41
C LYS A 185 19.94 6.61 -10.93
N ASP A 186 20.62 7.67 -10.51
CA ASP A 186 20.40 9.00 -11.08
C ASP A 186 21.03 9.06 -12.49
N THR A 187 20.19 8.86 -13.52
CA THR A 187 20.54 9.18 -14.91
C THR A 187 20.55 10.71 -15.07
N PRO A 188 21.68 11.34 -15.48
CA PRO A 188 21.72 12.78 -15.66
C PRO A 188 20.81 13.24 -16.80
N GLU A 189 19.93 14.20 -16.54
CA GLU A 189 19.16 14.89 -17.58
C GLU A 189 20.12 15.69 -18.49
N SER A 190 20.03 15.46 -19.80
CA SER A 190 20.84 16.17 -20.79
C SER A 190 20.03 17.26 -21.50
N SER A 191 20.52 18.49 -21.43
CA SER A 191 20.09 19.59 -22.31
C SER A 191 21.03 19.71 -23.52
N PRO A 192 20.53 20.13 -24.70
CA PRO A 192 21.17 19.76 -25.98
C PRO A 192 22.24 20.74 -26.49
N ASN A 193 23.30 20.22 -27.13
CA ASN A 193 23.76 20.62 -28.47
C ASN A 193 24.97 19.82 -29.02
N ALA A 194 25.23 19.97 -30.33
CA ALA A 194 26.51 19.73 -31.04
C ALA A 194 27.01 18.28 -31.34
N SER A 195 26.38 17.67 -32.35
CA SER A 195 27.01 17.15 -33.60
C SER A 195 28.25 16.23 -33.63
N ASN A 196 28.10 15.12 -34.38
CA ASN A 196 29.07 14.44 -35.27
C ASN A 196 30.37 13.82 -34.69
N ALA A 197 30.47 12.47 -34.72
CA ALA A 197 31.20 11.74 -35.80
C ALA A 197 31.33 10.22 -35.55
N THR A 198 31.24 9.44 -36.63
CA THR A 198 31.75 8.06 -36.83
C THR A 198 32.83 8.12 -37.94
N PRO A 199 33.73 7.12 -38.16
CA PRO A 199 33.58 5.69 -37.84
C PRO A 199 34.82 4.91 -37.29
N ASP A 200 34.53 3.63 -36.99
CA ASP A 200 35.28 2.35 -37.16
C ASP A 200 36.53 2.31 -38.10
N PRO A 201 37.38 1.23 -38.14
CA PRO A 201 37.22 -0.12 -37.57
C PRO A 201 38.51 -0.85 -37.05
N SER A 202 38.42 -2.18 -36.89
CA SER A 202 39.49 -3.23 -36.93
C SER A 202 40.26 -3.50 -35.61
N SER A 203 40.12 -4.70 -35.00
CA SER A 203 40.83 -6.00 -35.24
C SER A 203 42.11 -6.13 -34.39
N ASP A 204 42.60 -7.28 -33.89
CA ASP A 204 42.43 -8.72 -34.16
C ASP A 204 43.11 -9.50 -32.97
N ASP A 205 43.10 -10.82 -32.73
CA ASP A 205 42.46 -12.00 -33.32
C ASP A 205 42.41 -13.16 -32.27
N THR A 206 41.71 -14.25 -32.62
CA THR A 206 41.55 -15.61 -32.04
C THR A 206 42.87 -16.40 -31.80
N LYS A 207 42.91 -17.61 -31.19
CA LYS A 207 42.43 -18.98 -31.57
C LYS A 207 42.64 -19.95 -30.36
N GLN A 208 42.23 -21.23 -30.27
CA GLN A 208 41.52 -22.24 -31.09
C GLN A 208 40.91 -23.25 -30.04
N SER A 209 39.74 -23.90 -30.15
CA SER A 209 38.99 -24.55 -31.24
C SER A 209 39.55 -25.91 -31.72
N GLN A 210 38.72 -26.97 -31.71
CA GLN A 210 38.53 -27.82 -32.90
C GLN A 210 37.29 -28.75 -32.88
N VAL A 211 36.79 -29.02 -34.09
CA VAL A 211 35.68 -29.89 -34.57
C VAL A 211 36.03 -30.24 -36.04
N PRO A 212 35.57 -31.35 -36.70
CA PRO A 212 34.15 -31.60 -37.08
C PRO A 212 33.81 -33.13 -37.16
N THR A 213 32.89 -33.77 -37.91
CA THR A 213 31.85 -33.45 -38.94
C THR A 213 30.86 -34.63 -39.09
N THR A 214 29.52 -34.40 -39.17
CA THR A 214 28.47 -35.07 -40.01
C THR A 214 28.34 -36.63 -40.05
N THR A 215 27.29 -37.31 -40.60
CA THR A 215 26.13 -36.94 -41.46
C THR A 215 24.94 -37.95 -41.36
N THR A 216 23.69 -37.45 -41.27
CA THR A 216 22.39 -37.95 -41.87
C THR A 216 21.85 -39.41 -41.82
N VAL A 217 20.49 -39.48 -41.82
CA VAL A 217 19.54 -40.53 -42.32
C VAL A 217 18.81 -41.46 -41.31
N ALA A 218 17.52 -41.14 -41.11
CA ALA A 218 16.26 -41.91 -40.89
C ALA A 218 16.14 -43.39 -40.42
N GLN A 219 14.97 -43.66 -39.78
CA GLN A 219 14.30 -44.96 -39.47
C GLN A 219 14.94 -45.79 -38.31
N ASN A 220 14.18 -46.28 -37.29
CA ASN A 220 13.13 -47.33 -37.25
C ASN A 220 13.70 -48.72 -37.68
N THR A 221 13.47 -49.87 -37.02
CA THR A 221 12.38 -50.32 -36.10
C THR A 221 12.79 -51.59 -35.28
N GLU A 222 11.82 -52.29 -34.64
CA GLU A 222 11.72 -53.79 -34.53
C GLU A 222 12.47 -54.57 -33.40
N ILE A 223 12.03 -55.75 -32.89
CA ILE A 223 10.74 -56.49 -32.99
C ILE A 223 10.52 -57.49 -31.82
N LEU A 224 9.28 -57.90 -31.54
CA LEU A 224 8.75 -59.27 -31.26
C LEU A 224 7.26 -59.14 -30.85
N SER A 225 6.29 -60.01 -31.19
CA SER A 225 6.13 -61.06 -32.23
C SER A 225 4.61 -61.32 -32.44
N ASN A 226 4.19 -61.90 -33.58
CA ASN A 226 2.77 -62.02 -34.01
C ASN A 226 2.36 -63.51 -34.20
N PRO A 227 1.05 -63.90 -34.25
CA PRO A 227 0.38 -64.02 -35.57
C PRO A 227 -1.18 -63.83 -35.66
N THR A 228 -1.61 -63.17 -36.75
CA THR A 228 -2.67 -63.43 -37.78
C THR A 228 -3.70 -64.60 -37.57
N VAL A 229 -4.97 -64.65 -38.07
CA VAL A 229 -5.72 -64.25 -39.33
C VAL A 229 -7.28 -64.35 -39.10
N PRO A 230 -8.26 -64.09 -40.03
CA PRO A 230 -8.45 -63.08 -41.09
C PRO A 230 -9.85 -62.34 -41.12
N SER A 231 -9.89 -61.24 -41.88
CA SER A 231 -10.96 -60.49 -42.62
C SER A 231 -12.46 -60.91 -42.72
N GLN A 232 -13.35 -59.89 -42.78
CA GLN A 232 -14.51 -59.82 -43.71
C GLN A 232 -14.99 -58.36 -44.00
N ILE A 233 -15.98 -58.17 -44.91
CA ILE A 233 -16.27 -56.90 -45.64
C ILE A 233 -17.76 -56.47 -45.51
N PRO A 234 -18.11 -55.17 -45.38
CA PRO A 234 -19.49 -54.65 -45.46
C PRO A 234 -19.94 -54.20 -46.87
N VAL A 235 -21.26 -54.17 -47.12
CA VAL A 235 -21.92 -53.87 -48.42
C VAL A 235 -22.93 -52.70 -48.30
N SER A 236 -23.30 -52.09 -49.44
CA SER A 236 -24.09 -50.84 -49.57
C SER A 236 -25.61 -51.03 -49.78
N LEU A 237 -26.38 -49.91 -49.72
CA LEU A 237 -27.64 -49.51 -50.43
C LEU A 237 -28.35 -48.35 -49.64
N PRO A 238 -29.52 -47.80 -50.04
CA PRO A 238 -29.68 -46.72 -51.04
C PRO A 238 -30.44 -45.43 -50.53
N PRO A 239 -30.58 -44.34 -51.33
CA PRO A 239 -31.06 -43.03 -50.85
C PRO A 239 -32.41 -42.51 -51.43
N GLN A 240 -33.14 -41.65 -50.67
CA GLN A 240 -34.06 -40.53 -51.07
C GLN A 240 -34.97 -40.09 -49.88
N PRO A 241 -35.75 -38.97 -49.93
CA PRO A 241 -35.84 -37.86 -50.90
C PRO A 241 -35.67 -36.43 -50.27
N LEU A 242 -35.83 -35.36 -51.07
CA LEU A 242 -35.77 -33.94 -50.65
C LEU A 242 -37.17 -33.30 -50.41
N PRO A 243 -37.25 -32.25 -49.56
CA PRO A 243 -38.27 -31.18 -49.64
C PRO A 243 -37.84 -30.00 -50.55
N SER A 244 -38.77 -29.08 -50.84
CA SER A 244 -38.66 -28.06 -51.89
C SER A 244 -37.97 -26.73 -51.49
N SER A 245 -37.52 -25.99 -52.50
CA SER A 245 -36.84 -24.70 -52.40
C SER A 245 -37.80 -23.49 -52.35
N SER A 246 -37.28 -22.37 -51.83
CA SER A 246 -37.79 -21.01 -52.02
C SER A 246 -36.63 -20.08 -52.42
N PRO A 247 -36.87 -18.98 -53.15
CA PRO A 247 -35.78 -18.21 -53.78
C PRO A 247 -35.05 -17.28 -52.79
N PRO A 248 -33.72 -17.16 -52.87
CA PRO A 248 -32.96 -16.24 -52.03
C PRO A 248 -33.13 -14.78 -52.49
N SER A 249 -33.31 -13.87 -51.53
CA SER A 249 -33.31 -12.42 -51.78
C SER A 249 -31.87 -11.92 -51.96
N SER A 250 -31.64 -11.13 -53.01
CA SER A 250 -30.33 -10.56 -53.33
C SER A 250 -30.01 -9.33 -52.47
N THR A 251 -29.24 -9.52 -51.40
CA THR A 251 -28.61 -8.40 -50.68
C THR A 251 -27.44 -7.83 -51.50
N PRO A 252 -27.31 -6.48 -51.63
CA PRO A 252 -26.19 -5.87 -52.34
C PRO A 252 -24.86 -6.05 -51.59
N PRO A 253 -23.70 -6.01 -52.28
CA PRO A 253 -22.40 -6.18 -51.65
C PRO A 253 -22.07 -4.99 -50.73
N ARG A 254 -21.94 -5.24 -49.42
CA ARG A 254 -21.33 -4.28 -48.50
C ARG A 254 -19.81 -4.24 -48.73
N GLY A 255 -19.25 -3.04 -48.85
CA GLY A 255 -17.83 -2.84 -49.13
C GLY A 255 -16.92 -3.40 -48.03
N HIS A 256 -15.75 -3.90 -48.42
CA HIS A 256 -14.80 -4.57 -47.52
C HIS A 256 -14.22 -3.68 -46.40
N SER A 257 -14.39 -2.35 -46.47
CA SER A 257 -13.65 -1.42 -45.62
C SER A 257 -14.14 -1.30 -44.17
N THR A 258 -15.42 -1.56 -43.87
CA THR A 258 -15.90 -1.45 -42.47
C THR A 258 -15.44 -2.63 -41.62
N ARG A 259 -15.43 -3.84 -42.22
CA ARG A 259 -15.19 -5.11 -41.50
C ARG A 259 -13.88 -5.15 -40.72
N ILE A 260 -12.85 -4.41 -41.13
CA ILE A 260 -11.57 -4.38 -40.41
C ILE A 260 -11.69 -3.54 -39.14
N LEU A 261 -12.37 -2.38 -39.21
CA LEU A 261 -12.64 -1.54 -38.05
C LEU A 261 -13.63 -2.22 -37.11
N ASP A 262 -14.69 -2.83 -37.66
CA ASP A 262 -15.66 -3.64 -36.92
C ASP A 262 -14.96 -4.82 -36.18
N LEU A 263 -14.06 -5.55 -36.84
CA LEU A 263 -13.27 -6.61 -36.20
C LEU A 263 -12.29 -6.07 -35.16
N MET A 264 -11.64 -4.93 -35.39
CA MET A 264 -10.71 -4.34 -34.41
C MET A 264 -11.46 -3.86 -33.17
N ILE A 265 -12.62 -3.22 -33.32
CA ILE A 265 -13.47 -2.82 -32.19
C ILE A 265 -13.95 -4.06 -31.42
N VAL A 266 -14.42 -5.11 -32.11
CA VAL A 266 -14.86 -6.35 -31.46
C VAL A 266 -13.69 -7.11 -30.82
N ALA A 267 -12.49 -7.09 -31.41
CA ALA A 267 -11.29 -7.73 -30.84
C ALA A 267 -10.73 -6.97 -29.65
N VAL A 268 -10.72 -5.63 -29.68
CA VAL A 268 -10.34 -4.79 -28.52
C VAL A 268 -11.39 -4.90 -27.42
N ALA A 269 -12.68 -4.93 -27.74
CA ALA A 269 -13.74 -5.19 -26.77
C ALA A 269 -13.65 -6.61 -26.19
N ALA A 270 -13.30 -7.62 -26.98
CA ALA A 270 -13.09 -8.99 -26.49
C ALA A 270 -11.81 -9.10 -25.63
N LEU A 271 -10.73 -8.39 -25.98
CA LEU A 271 -9.53 -8.30 -25.14
C LEU A 271 -9.80 -7.56 -23.83
N LEU A 272 -10.56 -6.46 -23.85
CA LEU A 272 -11.02 -5.78 -22.64
C LEU A 272 -11.91 -6.70 -21.80
N MET A 273 -12.92 -7.36 -22.38
CA MET A 273 -13.80 -8.29 -21.65
C MET A 273 -13.07 -9.55 -21.15
N ALA A 274 -11.91 -9.91 -21.72
CA ALA A 274 -11.03 -10.96 -21.20
C ALA A 274 -10.04 -10.45 -20.13
N PHE A 275 -9.65 -9.16 -20.17
CA PHE A 275 -9.00 -8.48 -19.05
C PHE A 275 -9.97 -8.26 -17.88
N ILE A 276 -11.27 -8.17 -18.17
CA ILE A 276 -12.37 -8.09 -17.20
C ILE A 276 -12.93 -9.51 -16.93
N GLU A 277 -12.06 -10.52 -16.77
CA GLU A 277 -12.45 -11.78 -16.11
C GLU A 277 -12.63 -11.52 -14.60
N ASN A 278 -13.79 -10.96 -14.23
CA ASN A 278 -14.30 -10.68 -12.87
C ASN A 278 -13.22 -10.59 -11.78
N MET A 279 -12.55 -9.43 -11.72
CA MET A 279 -11.66 -9.11 -10.60
C MET A 279 -12.43 -9.24 -9.28
N THR A 280 -11.85 -10.04 -8.37
CA THR A 280 -12.51 -10.53 -7.17
C THR A 280 -11.51 -10.74 -6.05
N ILE A 281 -11.47 -9.80 -5.10
CA ILE A 281 -10.73 -9.97 -3.84
C ILE A 281 -11.38 -11.12 -3.06
N LYS A 282 -10.61 -12.15 -2.74
CA LYS A 282 -11.08 -13.34 -2.00
C LYS A 282 -10.41 -13.37 -0.64
N ILE A 283 -11.18 -13.46 0.43
CA ILE A 283 -10.67 -13.40 1.81
C ILE A 283 -11.13 -14.63 2.57
N VAL A 284 -10.19 -15.31 3.22
CA VAL A 284 -10.43 -16.52 4.04
C VAL A 284 -9.76 -16.34 5.40
N PRO A 285 -10.52 -16.12 6.50
CA PRO A 285 -9.95 -16.16 7.85
C PRO A 285 -9.57 -17.61 8.18
N LEU A 286 -8.28 -17.86 8.43
CA LEU A 286 -7.77 -19.15 8.92
C LEU A 286 -7.73 -19.16 10.46
N GLY A 287 -7.75 -17.96 11.06
CA GLY A 287 -8.06 -17.66 12.44
C GLY A 287 -8.58 -16.23 12.58
N ALA A 288 -9.03 -15.85 13.78
CA ALA A 288 -9.68 -14.55 14.09
C ALA A 288 -10.96 -14.19 13.29
N GLY A 289 -11.53 -15.12 12.50
CA GLY A 289 -12.88 -14.98 11.92
C GLY A 289 -13.95 -15.37 12.94
N GLN A 290 -14.70 -14.37 13.44
CA GLN A 290 -15.63 -14.48 14.59
C GLN A 290 -14.99 -14.98 15.91
N ASP A 291 -13.67 -14.87 16.01
CA ASP A 291 -12.80 -15.41 17.06
C ASP A 291 -11.78 -14.34 17.50
N VAL A 292 -11.17 -14.50 18.69
CA VAL A 292 -10.13 -13.59 19.20
C VAL A 292 -8.88 -14.40 19.49
N GLY A 293 -7.76 -14.03 18.87
CA GLY A 293 -6.54 -14.83 18.82
C GLY A 293 -6.38 -15.62 17.52
N ARG A 294 -5.18 -16.20 17.35
CA ARG A 294 -4.72 -16.92 16.14
C ARG A 294 -4.95 -16.17 14.82
N SER A 295 -4.85 -14.85 14.83
CA SER A 295 -5.03 -13.98 13.65
C SER A 295 -4.17 -14.47 12.48
N CYS A 296 -4.85 -14.86 11.41
CA CYS A 296 -4.26 -15.37 10.19
C CYS A 296 -5.34 -15.31 9.10
N ILE A 297 -5.15 -14.45 8.11
CA ILE A 297 -6.13 -14.21 7.03
C ILE A 297 -5.42 -14.39 5.69
N LEU A 298 -5.86 -15.36 4.91
CA LEU A 298 -5.44 -15.49 3.51
C LEU A 298 -6.26 -14.54 2.65
N VAL A 299 -5.60 -13.76 1.80
CA VAL A 299 -6.26 -12.87 0.84
C VAL A 299 -5.67 -13.07 -0.56
N THR A 300 -6.53 -13.33 -1.54
CA THR A 300 -6.22 -13.15 -2.96
C THR A 300 -6.61 -11.75 -3.38
N VAL A 301 -5.68 -10.96 -3.91
CA VAL A 301 -5.86 -9.58 -4.41
C VAL A 301 -4.99 -9.39 -5.67
N GLY A 302 -5.57 -8.90 -6.76
CA GLY A 302 -4.90 -8.78 -8.06
C GLY A 302 -4.42 -10.13 -8.63
N GLY A 303 -4.96 -11.25 -8.16
CA GLY A 303 -4.48 -12.61 -8.45
C GLY A 303 -3.34 -13.12 -7.53
N LYS A 304 -2.75 -12.25 -6.70
CA LYS A 304 -1.68 -12.55 -5.73
C LYS A 304 -2.26 -13.02 -4.39
N ASN A 305 -1.63 -13.97 -3.74
CA ASN A 305 -2.04 -14.52 -2.45
C ASN A 305 -1.11 -14.02 -1.32
N VAL A 306 -1.66 -13.20 -0.43
CA VAL A 306 -0.96 -12.67 0.75
C VAL A 306 -1.54 -13.28 2.02
N MET A 307 -0.69 -13.72 2.94
CA MET A 307 -1.12 -14.14 4.28
C MET A 307 -0.88 -13.02 5.30
N LEU A 308 -1.95 -12.59 5.98
CA LEU A 308 -1.98 -11.50 6.94
C LEU A 308 -2.02 -12.05 8.37
N ASP A 309 -0.96 -11.79 9.12
CA ASP A 309 -0.63 -12.37 10.42
C ASP A 309 -0.51 -13.91 10.45
N CYS A 310 0.16 -14.42 11.48
CA CYS A 310 0.39 -15.85 11.73
C CYS A 310 0.39 -16.11 13.25
N GLY A 311 -0.76 -15.88 13.86
CA GLY A 311 -0.96 -15.92 15.30
C GLY A 311 -1.22 -17.30 15.89
N MET A 312 -1.20 -17.39 17.21
CA MET A 312 -1.59 -18.57 18.00
C MET A 312 -2.63 -18.21 19.07
N HIS A 313 -3.62 -19.08 19.30
CA HIS A 313 -4.66 -18.90 20.30
C HIS A 313 -4.23 -19.44 21.67
N MET A 314 -3.89 -18.52 22.58
CA MET A 314 -3.26 -18.80 23.88
C MET A 314 -4.06 -19.69 24.84
N SER A 315 -5.37 -19.87 24.62
CA SER A 315 -6.23 -20.68 25.49
C SER A 315 -6.28 -22.17 25.11
N TYR A 316 -5.73 -22.56 23.95
CA TYR A 316 -5.63 -23.97 23.53
C TYR A 316 -4.22 -24.52 23.74
N ASN A 317 -4.13 -25.78 24.16
CA ASN A 317 -2.86 -26.52 24.28
C ASN A 317 -2.71 -27.60 23.19
N ASP A 318 -3.78 -27.88 22.44
CA ASP A 318 -3.80 -28.78 21.28
C ASP A 318 -3.68 -27.99 19.96
N GLU A 319 -3.72 -28.68 18.82
CA GLU A 319 -3.50 -28.13 17.48
C GLU A 319 -4.44 -26.96 17.12
N ARG A 320 -5.62 -26.84 17.74
CA ARG A 320 -6.54 -25.69 17.55
C ARG A 320 -5.93 -24.35 17.96
N ARG A 321 -4.79 -24.37 18.67
CA ARG A 321 -3.97 -23.18 18.95
C ARG A 321 -3.44 -22.52 17.67
N PHE A 322 -3.25 -23.27 16.59
CA PHE A 322 -2.77 -22.76 15.31
C PHE A 322 -3.93 -22.37 14.37
N PRO A 323 -3.67 -21.57 13.32
CA PRO A 323 -4.58 -21.41 12.18
C PRO A 323 -4.68 -22.72 11.37
N ASP A 324 -5.77 -22.88 10.61
CA ASP A 324 -5.90 -24.02 9.69
C ASP A 324 -5.22 -23.74 8.35
N PHE A 325 -3.94 -24.13 8.25
CA PHE A 325 -3.14 -23.95 7.04
C PHE A 325 -3.56 -24.86 5.86
N THR A 326 -4.48 -25.84 6.06
CA THR A 326 -4.91 -26.75 4.98
C THR A 326 -5.79 -26.06 3.93
N TYR A 327 -6.31 -24.87 4.25
CA TYR A 327 -6.97 -23.95 3.31
C TYR A 327 -5.99 -23.25 2.36
N ILE A 328 -4.71 -23.16 2.71
CA ILE A 328 -3.66 -22.61 1.84
C ILE A 328 -3.16 -23.72 0.91
N SER A 329 -2.67 -24.82 1.49
CA SER A 329 -2.11 -25.93 0.73
C SER A 329 -2.33 -27.26 1.44
N ARG A 330 -2.89 -28.24 0.72
CA ARG A 330 -3.10 -29.61 1.22
C ARG A 330 -1.89 -30.52 1.02
N THR A 331 -0.89 -30.10 0.23
CA THR A 331 0.35 -30.85 0.01
C THR A 331 1.50 -30.39 0.91
N GLY A 332 1.33 -29.29 1.66
CA GLY A 332 2.39 -28.64 2.41
C GLY A 332 3.30 -27.74 1.54
N GLN A 333 3.02 -27.63 0.24
CA GLN A 333 3.71 -26.69 -0.64
C GLN A 333 3.08 -25.31 -0.47
N PHE A 334 3.67 -24.49 0.42
CA PHE A 334 3.19 -23.13 0.69
C PHE A 334 3.87 -22.07 -0.20
N ASN A 335 5.13 -22.29 -0.58
CA ASN A 335 5.90 -21.37 -1.43
C ASN A 335 5.32 -21.28 -2.85
N ASP A 336 4.66 -22.34 -3.34
CA ASP A 336 4.03 -22.39 -4.65
C ASP A 336 2.65 -21.70 -4.68
N VAL A 337 2.18 -21.19 -3.52
CA VAL A 337 0.82 -20.65 -3.34
C VAL A 337 0.81 -19.23 -2.76
N LEU A 338 1.75 -18.87 -1.87
CA LEU A 338 1.81 -17.57 -1.19
C LEU A 338 2.96 -16.69 -1.71
N ASP A 339 2.61 -15.54 -2.28
CA ASP A 339 3.59 -14.52 -2.72
C ASP A 339 4.32 -13.89 -1.53
N CYS A 340 3.62 -13.63 -0.40
CA CYS A 340 4.27 -13.21 0.85
C CYS A 340 3.42 -13.39 2.12
N VAL A 341 4.07 -13.24 3.27
CA VAL A 341 3.47 -13.20 4.62
C VAL A 341 3.78 -11.85 5.28
N ILE A 342 2.77 -11.20 5.86
CA ILE A 342 2.88 -9.87 6.49
C ILE A 342 2.39 -9.94 7.94
N ILE A 343 3.21 -9.51 8.90
CA ILE A 343 2.87 -9.48 10.32
C ILE A 343 2.67 -8.04 10.81
N SER A 344 1.50 -7.76 11.39
CA SER A 344 1.11 -6.43 11.87
C SER A 344 1.88 -6.01 13.12
N HIS A 345 2.00 -6.90 14.11
CA HIS A 345 2.64 -6.61 15.38
C HIS A 345 3.06 -7.88 16.17
N PHE A 346 3.77 -7.69 17.28
CA PHE A 346 4.51 -8.74 17.99
C PHE A 346 3.71 -9.61 18.97
N HIS A 347 2.39 -9.41 19.11
CA HIS A 347 1.61 -10.20 20.08
C HIS A 347 1.44 -11.66 19.58
N LEU A 348 1.31 -12.61 20.50
CA LEU A 348 1.36 -14.04 20.17
C LEU A 348 0.12 -14.49 19.38
N ASP A 349 -0.98 -13.79 19.52
CA ASP A 349 -2.19 -13.88 18.72
C ASP A 349 -2.04 -13.35 17.29
N HIS A 350 -0.92 -12.72 16.92
CA HIS A 350 -0.61 -12.21 15.59
C HIS A 350 0.70 -12.76 14.99
N CYS A 351 1.71 -13.10 15.80
CA CYS A 351 2.97 -13.68 15.32
C CYS A 351 3.34 -15.05 15.94
N GLY A 352 2.53 -15.58 16.87
CA GLY A 352 2.91 -16.71 17.72
C GLY A 352 3.02 -18.06 17.01
N ALA A 353 2.36 -18.25 15.87
CA ALA A 353 2.48 -19.47 15.06
C ALA A 353 3.56 -19.37 13.98
N LEU A 354 4.19 -18.21 13.78
CA LEU A 354 5.13 -17.99 12.67
C LEU A 354 6.29 -19.01 12.63
N PRO A 355 6.98 -19.35 13.75
CA PRO A 355 8.06 -20.36 13.71
C PRO A 355 7.56 -21.80 13.52
N PHE A 356 6.27 -22.06 13.77
CA PHE A 356 5.64 -23.33 13.42
C PHE A 356 5.37 -23.36 11.90
N PHE A 357 4.80 -22.29 11.34
CA PHE A 357 4.53 -22.18 9.91
C PHE A 357 5.80 -22.23 9.05
N THR A 358 6.84 -21.46 9.38
CA THR A 358 8.06 -21.42 8.56
C THR A 358 8.97 -22.64 8.76
N GLU A 359 9.12 -23.15 9.99
CA GLU A 359 10.11 -24.20 10.29
C GLU A 359 9.53 -25.61 10.55
N MET A 360 8.20 -25.75 10.74
CA MET A 360 7.54 -27.07 10.89
C MET A 360 6.60 -27.38 9.73
N CYS A 361 5.90 -26.38 9.18
CA CYS A 361 5.10 -26.54 7.96
C CYS A 361 5.92 -26.33 6.67
N GLY A 362 7.01 -25.56 6.74
CA GLY A 362 8.01 -25.48 5.67
C GLY A 362 7.92 -24.28 4.73
N TYR A 363 7.33 -23.16 5.16
CA TYR A 363 7.34 -21.92 4.36
C TYR A 363 8.71 -21.20 4.39
N ASP A 364 9.20 -20.83 3.22
CA ASP A 364 10.50 -20.18 2.99
C ASP A 364 10.43 -18.93 2.09
N GLY A 365 9.21 -18.51 1.71
CA GLY A 365 8.98 -17.31 0.91
C GLY A 365 9.08 -15.99 1.71
N PRO A 366 8.80 -14.83 1.07
CA PRO A 366 8.99 -13.51 1.66
C PRO A 366 8.16 -13.27 2.93
N LEU A 367 8.82 -12.79 3.99
CA LEU A 367 8.18 -12.41 5.25
C LEU A 367 8.46 -10.94 5.59
N TYR A 368 7.42 -10.18 5.91
CA TYR A 368 7.49 -8.74 6.17
C TYR A 368 6.91 -8.39 7.55
N MET A 369 7.63 -7.58 8.32
CA MET A 369 7.12 -6.90 9.51
C MET A 369 7.98 -5.69 9.85
N THR A 370 7.55 -4.84 10.78
CA THR A 370 8.37 -3.69 11.18
C THR A 370 9.59 -4.08 12.04
N ALA A 371 10.64 -3.27 11.99
CA ALA A 371 11.86 -3.53 12.77
C ALA A 371 11.64 -3.69 14.29
N PRO A 372 10.81 -2.88 14.98
CA PRO A 372 10.51 -3.11 16.40
C PRO A 372 9.70 -4.38 16.63
N THR A 373 8.75 -4.71 15.74
CA THR A 373 7.97 -5.96 15.81
C THR A 373 8.89 -7.17 15.73
N LYS A 374 9.84 -7.19 14.78
CA LYS A 374 10.85 -8.25 14.63
C LYS A 374 11.65 -8.50 15.92
N THR A 375 12.16 -7.42 16.52
CA THR A 375 12.96 -7.48 17.75
C THR A 375 12.14 -7.93 18.95
N VAL A 376 10.92 -7.41 19.15
CA VAL A 376 10.07 -7.80 20.28
C VAL A 376 9.55 -9.24 20.13
N ALA A 377 9.19 -9.66 18.92
CA ALA A 377 8.72 -11.01 18.63
C ALA A 377 9.76 -12.07 19.06
N ALA A 378 11.06 -11.82 18.87
CA ALA A 378 12.13 -12.71 19.33
C ALA A 378 12.04 -13.02 20.84
N TYR A 379 11.86 -11.99 21.67
CA TYR A 379 11.73 -12.15 23.13
C TYR A 379 10.39 -12.77 23.53
N ASN A 380 9.30 -12.39 22.85
CA ASN A 380 7.96 -12.87 23.17
C ASN A 380 7.80 -14.37 22.84
N LEU A 381 8.29 -14.80 21.67
CA LEU A 381 8.31 -16.20 21.24
C LEU A 381 9.20 -17.07 22.15
N GLU A 382 10.36 -16.58 22.57
CA GLU A 382 11.29 -17.34 23.43
C GLU A 382 10.81 -17.45 24.88
N ASP A 383 10.18 -16.42 25.47
CA ASP A 383 9.56 -16.53 26.81
C ASP A 383 8.35 -17.47 26.77
N TYR A 384 7.52 -17.39 25.73
CA TYR A 384 6.39 -18.30 25.54
C TYR A 384 6.86 -19.75 25.31
N ARG A 385 7.94 -19.97 24.54
CA ARG A 385 8.60 -21.27 24.41
C ARG A 385 9.05 -21.82 25.76
N LYS A 386 9.71 -21.02 26.59
CA LYS A 386 10.09 -21.42 27.96
C LYS A 386 8.87 -21.84 28.79
N ILE A 387 7.77 -21.09 28.71
CA ILE A 387 6.54 -21.41 29.44
C ILE A 387 5.91 -22.74 28.96
N GLN A 388 5.85 -22.98 27.64
CA GLN A 388 5.27 -24.22 27.08
C GLN A 388 6.18 -25.44 27.30
N VAL A 389 7.46 -25.35 26.95
CA VAL A 389 8.39 -26.49 27.02
C VAL A 389 8.82 -26.79 28.46
N GLU A 390 9.26 -25.78 29.23
CA GLU A 390 9.94 -26.01 30.52
C GLU A 390 8.98 -26.06 31.71
N ARG A 391 7.75 -25.51 31.60
CA ARG A 391 6.76 -25.53 32.70
C ARG A 391 5.55 -26.43 32.45
N LYS A 392 5.12 -26.62 31.19
CA LYS A 392 4.02 -27.53 30.84
C LYS A 392 4.52 -28.86 30.25
N GLY A 393 5.76 -28.94 29.79
CA GLY A 393 6.32 -30.17 29.20
C GLY A 393 5.86 -30.42 27.76
N ASP A 394 5.46 -29.39 27.01
CA ASP A 394 5.11 -29.57 25.59
C ASP A 394 6.36 -29.92 24.78
N THR A 395 6.40 -31.14 24.26
CA THR A 395 7.48 -31.66 23.41
C THR A 395 7.25 -31.40 21.92
N ASN A 396 6.03 -31.02 21.51
CA ASN A 396 5.68 -30.71 20.12
C ASN A 396 5.59 -29.19 19.91
N PHE A 397 6.70 -28.51 20.22
CA PHE A 397 6.82 -27.06 20.19
C PHE A 397 8.13 -26.62 19.53
N PHE A 398 8.13 -25.48 18.85
CA PHE A 398 9.31 -24.99 18.12
C PHE A 398 10.49 -24.65 19.04
N THR A 399 11.71 -24.85 18.56
CA THR A 399 12.95 -24.60 19.32
C THR A 399 13.43 -23.15 19.20
N SER A 400 14.33 -22.72 20.10
CA SER A 400 15.02 -21.43 19.98
C SER A 400 15.83 -21.28 18.68
N SER A 401 16.30 -22.40 18.09
CA SER A 401 16.95 -22.40 16.78
C SER A 401 15.96 -22.03 15.67
N MET A 402 14.74 -22.57 15.74
CA MET A 402 13.66 -22.32 14.79
C MET A 402 13.12 -20.89 14.90
N ILE A 403 12.99 -20.33 16.11
CA ILE A 403 12.69 -18.91 16.31
C ILE A 403 13.76 -18.03 15.61
N LYS A 404 15.05 -18.35 15.81
CA LYS A 404 16.15 -17.63 15.15
C LYS A 404 16.17 -17.83 13.63
N ALA A 405 15.75 -18.98 13.12
CA ALA A 405 15.70 -19.26 11.67
C ALA A 405 14.56 -18.51 10.99
N CYS A 406 13.34 -18.64 11.52
CA CYS A 406 12.15 -17.88 11.15
C CYS A 406 12.44 -16.37 11.05
N LEU A 407 13.02 -15.77 12.10
CA LEU A 407 13.32 -14.33 12.14
C LEU A 407 14.49 -13.89 11.24
N ARG A 408 15.30 -14.80 10.69
CA ARG A 408 16.28 -14.45 9.63
C ARG A 408 15.63 -14.24 8.27
N LYS A 409 14.51 -14.91 7.98
CA LYS A 409 13.74 -14.78 6.72
C LYS A 409 12.99 -13.43 6.61
N VAL A 410 12.88 -12.69 7.72
CA VAL A 410 12.07 -11.48 7.84
C VAL A 410 12.78 -10.25 7.28
N THR A 411 12.21 -9.67 6.24
CA THR A 411 12.50 -8.31 5.75
C THR A 411 11.83 -7.29 6.67
N SER A 412 12.60 -6.30 7.14
CA SER A 412 12.09 -5.22 7.98
C SER A 412 11.49 -4.10 7.15
N VAL A 413 10.28 -3.64 7.50
CA VAL A 413 9.56 -2.56 6.81
C VAL A 413 9.51 -1.29 7.67
N ASN A 414 9.72 -0.11 7.08
CA ASN A 414 9.57 1.19 7.73
C ASN A 414 8.19 1.80 7.46
N LEU A 415 7.80 2.80 8.28
CA LEU A 415 6.56 3.53 8.07
C LEU A 415 6.62 4.35 6.77
N HIS A 416 5.57 4.28 5.96
CA HIS A 416 5.41 4.95 4.66
C HIS A 416 6.45 4.54 3.60
N GLU A 417 7.13 3.42 3.82
CA GLU A 417 7.97 2.75 2.82
C GLU A 417 7.09 1.85 1.94
N THR A 418 7.08 2.10 0.63
CA THR A 418 6.39 1.24 -0.34
C THR A 418 7.37 0.18 -0.87
N ILE A 419 7.24 -1.04 -0.37
CA ILE A 419 8.00 -2.19 -0.85
C ILE A 419 7.24 -2.81 -2.04
N HIS A 420 7.98 -3.05 -3.12
CA HIS A 420 7.52 -3.88 -4.23
C HIS A 420 7.94 -5.32 -3.90
N VAL A 421 6.98 -6.23 -3.79
CA VAL A 421 7.22 -7.66 -3.52
C VAL A 421 7.61 -8.36 -4.83
N ASP A 422 6.93 -8.00 -5.92
CA ASP A 422 7.30 -8.27 -7.30
C ASP A 422 6.86 -7.08 -8.20
N ASP A 423 6.81 -7.27 -9.51
CA ASP A 423 6.45 -6.23 -10.49
C ASP A 423 4.97 -5.76 -10.40
N GLU A 424 4.10 -6.52 -9.72
CA GLU A 424 2.65 -6.30 -9.65
C GLU A 424 2.15 -6.03 -8.22
N LEU A 425 2.75 -6.67 -7.21
CA LEU A 425 2.36 -6.59 -5.80
C LEU A 425 3.17 -5.56 -5.01
N THR A 426 2.50 -4.55 -4.47
CA THR A 426 3.09 -3.53 -3.60
C THR A 426 2.46 -3.51 -2.20
N ILE A 427 3.29 -3.26 -1.18
CA ILE A 427 2.88 -3.15 0.22
C ILE A 427 3.45 -1.88 0.87
N CYS A 428 2.68 -1.24 1.74
CA CYS A 428 3.12 -0.04 2.45
C CYS A 428 2.62 -0.05 3.91
N ALA A 429 3.53 0.19 4.87
CA ALA A 429 3.22 0.14 6.30
C ALA A 429 2.83 1.51 6.88
N TYR A 430 1.73 1.56 7.62
CA TYR A 430 1.15 2.74 8.26
C TYR A 430 1.06 2.54 9.77
N TYR A 431 1.16 3.62 10.56
CA TYR A 431 1.30 3.51 12.01
C TYR A 431 -0.02 3.10 12.69
N ALA A 432 -0.04 1.99 13.45
CA ALA A 432 -1.27 1.51 14.10
C ALA A 432 -1.48 2.04 15.55
N GLY A 433 -0.45 2.57 16.22
CA GLY A 433 -0.57 3.16 17.57
C GLY A 433 -0.95 2.20 18.71
N HIS A 434 -1.10 0.90 18.45
CA HIS A 434 -1.49 -0.13 19.44
C HIS A 434 -0.33 -0.51 20.37
N VAL A 435 0.79 -0.97 19.80
CA VAL A 435 2.06 -1.24 20.49
C VAL A 435 3.25 -0.76 19.66
N LEU A 436 4.46 -0.77 20.23
CA LEU A 436 5.69 -0.37 19.56
C LEU A 436 5.93 -1.18 18.27
N GLY A 437 5.98 -0.51 17.12
CA GLY A 437 6.13 -1.16 15.82
C GLY A 437 4.84 -1.71 15.21
N ALA A 438 3.69 -1.63 15.88
CA ALA A 438 2.44 -2.09 15.29
C ALA A 438 2.09 -1.26 14.03
N ALA A 439 1.82 -1.96 12.93
CA ALA A 439 1.53 -1.36 11.64
C ALA A 439 0.26 -1.93 10.99
N MET A 440 -0.50 -1.03 10.39
CA MET A 440 -1.52 -1.34 9.39
C MET A 440 -0.80 -1.44 8.03
N PHE A 441 -1.25 -2.31 7.13
CA PHE A 441 -0.65 -2.47 5.81
C PHE A 441 -1.66 -2.12 4.72
N TYR A 442 -1.30 -1.16 3.86
CA TYR A 442 -1.92 -1.00 2.55
C TYR A 442 -1.26 -1.98 1.58
N ILE A 443 -2.07 -2.64 0.75
CA ILE A 443 -1.64 -3.65 -0.21
C ILE A 443 -2.36 -3.37 -1.52
N SER A 444 -1.62 -3.35 -2.62
CA SER A 444 -2.15 -3.03 -3.95
C SER A 444 -1.53 -3.94 -4.99
N ALA A 445 -2.36 -4.60 -5.79
CA ALA A 445 -1.95 -5.54 -6.84
C ALA A 445 -2.90 -5.48 -8.04
N ASN A 446 -2.35 -5.33 -9.25
CA ASN A 446 -3.08 -5.37 -10.53
C ASN A 446 -4.38 -4.51 -10.59
N GLY A 447 -4.41 -3.38 -9.88
CA GLY A 447 -5.54 -2.45 -9.82
C GLY A 447 -6.53 -2.68 -8.68
N GLU A 448 -6.42 -3.78 -7.94
CA GLU A 448 -7.17 -4.02 -6.70
C GLU A 448 -6.37 -3.56 -5.47
N SER A 449 -7.07 -3.04 -4.46
CA SER A 449 -6.45 -2.44 -3.26
C SER A 449 -7.14 -2.81 -1.95
N LEU A 450 -6.36 -2.99 -0.88
CA LEU A 450 -6.89 -3.23 0.47
C LEU A 450 -6.04 -2.62 1.59
N VAL A 451 -6.66 -2.44 2.75
CA VAL A 451 -5.96 -2.13 4.01
C VAL A 451 -6.25 -3.23 5.03
N TYR A 452 -5.20 -3.78 5.64
CA TYR A 452 -5.29 -4.62 6.84
C TYR A 452 -4.81 -3.85 8.07
N THR A 453 -5.60 -3.76 9.14
CA THR A 453 -5.22 -2.95 10.31
C THR A 453 -4.33 -3.65 11.32
N GLY A 454 -4.40 -4.99 11.43
CA GLY A 454 -4.06 -5.66 12.69
C GLY A 454 -4.88 -5.08 13.86
N ASP A 455 -4.31 -5.07 15.07
CA ASP A 455 -4.84 -4.28 16.19
C ASP A 455 -4.29 -2.83 16.14
N TYR A 456 -5.15 -1.84 16.39
CA TYR A 456 -4.81 -0.41 16.25
C TYR A 456 -5.46 0.46 17.33
N ASN A 457 -5.09 1.75 17.40
CA ASN A 457 -5.62 2.65 18.42
C ASN A 457 -5.78 4.10 17.92
N MET A 458 -7.02 4.54 17.69
CA MET A 458 -7.31 5.94 17.32
C MET A 458 -7.15 6.95 18.48
N THR A 459 -6.78 6.52 19.70
CA THR A 459 -6.55 7.40 20.86
C THR A 459 -5.07 7.39 21.28
N PRO A 460 -4.35 8.53 21.23
CA PRO A 460 -2.92 8.54 21.49
C PRO A 460 -2.57 8.22 22.94
N ASP A 461 -1.62 7.30 23.11
CA ASP A 461 -1.04 6.99 24.41
C ASP A 461 0.03 8.02 24.83
N ARG A 462 0.63 7.90 26.02
CA ARG A 462 1.74 8.79 26.47
C ARG A 462 3.04 8.39 25.79
N HIS A 463 3.20 7.10 25.51
CA HIS A 463 4.37 6.52 24.86
C HIS A 463 4.20 6.34 23.32
N LEU A 464 2.99 6.14 22.83
CA LEU A 464 2.70 5.93 21.40
C LEU A 464 1.77 7.02 20.83
N GLY A 465 1.72 7.16 19.52
CA GLY A 465 0.77 8.04 18.82
C GLY A 465 -0.64 7.45 18.74
N ALA A 466 -1.52 8.11 18.01
CA ALA A 466 -2.74 7.48 17.48
C ALA A 466 -2.41 6.78 16.16
N ALA A 467 -3.23 5.81 15.75
CA ALA A 467 -3.18 5.25 14.41
C ALA A 467 -3.29 6.35 13.34
N TRP A 468 -2.46 6.28 12.30
CA TRP A 468 -2.43 7.25 11.22
C TRP A 468 -2.22 6.58 9.86
N ILE A 469 -3.10 6.90 8.92
CA ILE A 469 -3.11 6.43 7.53
C ILE A 469 -3.73 7.50 6.63
N ASP A 470 -3.22 7.61 5.41
CA ASP A 470 -3.74 8.53 4.41
C ASP A 470 -5.13 8.14 3.91
N LYS A 471 -5.78 9.03 3.16
CA LYS A 471 -7.12 8.81 2.62
C LYS A 471 -7.07 7.98 1.33
N LEU A 472 -6.79 6.69 1.48
CA LEU A 472 -6.45 5.79 0.37
C LEU A 472 -7.65 5.27 -0.43
N ARG A 473 -8.88 5.25 0.12
CA ARG A 473 -10.10 4.70 -0.52
C ARG A 473 -9.93 3.26 -1.05
N PRO A 474 -9.44 2.31 -0.24
CA PRO A 474 -9.20 0.95 -0.69
C PRO A 474 -10.52 0.24 -1.05
N ASP A 475 -10.45 -0.77 -1.93
CA ASP A 475 -11.61 -1.60 -2.25
C ASP A 475 -12.08 -2.38 -1.01
N VAL A 476 -11.16 -2.87 -0.17
CA VAL A 476 -11.48 -3.55 1.09
C VAL A 476 -10.69 -3.00 2.28
N LEU A 477 -11.37 -2.76 3.40
CA LEU A 477 -10.76 -2.55 4.72
C LEU A 477 -11.03 -3.77 5.63
N ILE A 478 -9.97 -4.48 6.01
CA ILE A 478 -9.99 -5.59 6.96
C ILE A 478 -9.55 -5.03 8.34
N THR A 479 -10.48 -4.95 9.30
CA THR A 479 -10.29 -4.27 10.60
C THR A 479 -10.50 -5.20 11.79
N GLU A 480 -9.76 -4.99 12.89
CA GLU A 480 -10.10 -5.58 14.20
C GLU A 480 -11.50 -5.12 14.68
N SER A 481 -12.09 -5.89 15.59
CA SER A 481 -13.41 -5.65 16.17
C SER A 481 -13.51 -5.97 17.67
N THR A 482 -12.37 -6.12 18.35
CA THR A 482 -12.18 -6.59 19.75
C THR A 482 -13.04 -5.87 20.80
N TYR A 483 -13.50 -4.65 20.52
CA TYR A 483 -14.36 -3.84 21.39
C TYR A 483 -15.50 -3.17 20.63
N ALA A 484 -16.02 -3.82 19.59
CA ALA A 484 -17.07 -3.33 18.70
C ALA A 484 -18.39 -2.92 19.38
N THR A 485 -18.65 -3.39 20.61
CA THR A 485 -19.80 -3.01 21.45
C THR A 485 -19.49 -1.91 22.47
N THR A 486 -18.21 -1.61 22.73
CA THR A 486 -17.77 -0.75 23.83
C THR A 486 -17.40 0.65 23.35
N ILE A 487 -17.88 1.68 24.04
CA ILE A 487 -17.40 3.06 23.91
C ILE A 487 -16.69 3.43 25.21
N ARG A 488 -15.45 3.94 25.13
CA ARG A 488 -14.63 4.22 26.32
C ARG A 488 -14.72 5.68 26.76
N GLU A 489 -14.58 5.89 28.07
CA GLU A 489 -14.36 7.23 28.59
C GLU A 489 -13.05 7.84 28.07
N SER A 490 -13.04 9.17 27.97
CA SER A 490 -11.84 9.94 27.61
C SER A 490 -10.63 9.53 28.44
N LYS A 491 -9.46 9.48 27.81
CA LYS A 491 -8.19 9.12 28.46
C LYS A 491 -7.96 9.88 29.78
N ARG A 492 -8.23 11.19 29.79
CA ARG A 492 -8.09 12.06 30.96
C ARG A 492 -8.98 11.66 32.15
N ALA A 493 -10.17 11.10 31.89
CA ALA A 493 -11.04 10.60 32.94
C ALA A 493 -10.49 9.30 33.56
N ARG A 494 -10.10 8.34 32.70
CA ARG A 494 -9.49 7.06 33.11
C ARG A 494 -8.19 7.22 33.88
N GLU A 495 -7.28 8.09 33.41
CA GLU A 495 -6.04 8.44 34.13
C GLU A 495 -6.32 9.01 35.53
N ARG A 496 -7.28 9.95 35.63
CA ARG A 496 -7.63 10.59 36.90
C ARG A 496 -8.25 9.62 37.89
N ASP A 497 -9.14 8.73 37.45
CA ASP A 497 -9.78 7.73 38.31
C ASP A 497 -8.79 6.63 38.76
N PHE A 498 -7.88 6.21 37.87
CA PHE A 498 -6.74 5.36 38.24
C PHE A 498 -5.90 5.97 39.36
N LEU A 499 -5.41 7.20 39.17
CA LEU A 499 -4.57 7.89 40.16
C LEU A 499 -5.31 8.11 41.48
N LYS A 500 -6.60 8.47 41.43
CA LYS A 500 -7.47 8.60 42.62
C LYS A 500 -7.61 7.28 43.39
N LYS A 501 -7.80 6.16 42.69
CA LYS A 501 -7.92 4.81 43.30
C LYS A 501 -6.59 4.35 43.92
N VAL A 502 -5.47 4.57 43.23
CA VAL A 502 -4.12 4.31 43.73
C VAL A 502 -3.86 5.10 45.02
N GLN A 503 -4.03 6.43 44.99
CA GLN A 503 -3.81 7.27 46.17
C GLN A 503 -4.77 6.89 47.32
N SER A 504 -6.06 6.71 47.06
CA SER A 504 -7.04 6.32 48.10
C SER A 504 -6.76 4.96 48.74
N CYS A 505 -5.97 4.09 48.11
CA CYS A 505 -5.46 2.86 48.73
C CYS A 505 -4.18 3.09 49.56
N ILE A 506 -3.32 3.99 49.13
CA ILE A 506 -2.09 4.37 49.81
C ILE A 506 -2.38 5.16 51.10
N ASP A 507 -3.29 6.14 51.03
CA ASP A 507 -3.63 7.03 52.16
C ASP A 507 -4.22 6.24 53.36
N ARG A 508 -4.83 5.08 53.10
CA ARG A 508 -5.34 4.14 54.13
C ARG A 508 -4.31 3.08 54.57
N GLY A 509 -3.06 3.20 54.12
CA GLY A 509 -1.95 2.29 54.44
C GLY A 509 -2.02 0.92 53.74
N GLY A 510 -2.80 0.78 52.66
CA GLY A 510 -2.94 -0.46 51.89
C GLY A 510 -1.96 -0.56 50.72
N LYS A 511 -1.73 -1.80 50.25
CA LYS A 511 -0.88 -2.10 49.10
C LYS A 511 -1.71 -2.19 47.81
N VAL A 512 -1.16 -1.72 46.70
CA VAL A 512 -1.78 -1.76 45.37
C VAL A 512 -1.03 -2.73 44.46
N LEU A 513 -1.70 -3.77 43.99
CA LEU A 513 -1.21 -4.66 42.94
C LEU A 513 -1.81 -4.26 41.59
N ILE A 514 -0.97 -4.13 40.57
CA ILE A 514 -1.37 -3.81 39.20
C ILE A 514 -0.80 -4.89 38.27
N PRO A 515 -1.57 -5.96 37.97
CA PRO A 515 -1.11 -7.00 37.05
C PRO A 515 -1.10 -6.45 35.61
N VAL A 516 0.04 -6.56 34.94
CA VAL A 516 0.26 -6.03 33.57
C VAL A 516 0.87 -7.07 32.65
N PHE A 517 0.56 -6.98 31.36
CA PHE A 517 1.40 -7.59 30.32
C PHE A 517 2.72 -6.81 30.24
N ALA A 518 3.82 -7.51 30.01
CA ALA A 518 5.17 -6.94 30.11
C ALA A 518 5.51 -5.90 29.01
N LEU A 519 4.76 -5.96 27.90
CA LEU A 519 4.91 -5.12 26.72
C LEU A 519 3.66 -4.24 26.55
N GLY A 520 3.86 -3.01 26.06
CA GLY A 520 2.79 -2.05 25.82
C GLY A 520 2.26 -1.42 27.11
N ARG A 521 1.18 -1.97 27.68
CA ARG A 521 0.41 -1.22 28.70
C ARG A 521 1.14 -1.04 30.04
N ALA A 522 2.13 -1.87 30.36
CA ALA A 522 3.02 -1.64 31.50
C ALA A 522 3.72 -0.27 31.39
N GLN A 523 4.26 0.07 30.21
CA GLN A 523 5.03 1.28 30.00
C GLN A 523 4.17 2.56 30.14
N GLU A 524 2.94 2.58 29.61
CA GLU A 524 2.00 3.70 29.82
C GLU A 524 1.76 3.96 31.32
N LEU A 525 1.45 2.91 32.08
CA LEU A 525 1.08 3.05 33.49
C LEU A 525 2.29 3.39 34.37
N CYS A 526 3.48 2.91 34.02
CA CYS A 526 4.73 3.34 34.65
C CYS A 526 4.98 4.84 34.43
N ILE A 527 4.87 5.34 33.19
CA ILE A 527 5.01 6.76 32.85
C ILE A 527 3.94 7.61 33.57
N LEU A 528 2.70 7.12 33.65
CA LEU A 528 1.60 7.80 34.35
C LEU A 528 1.85 7.94 35.86
N ILE A 529 2.36 6.88 36.52
CA ILE A 529 2.69 6.90 37.94
C ILE A 529 3.94 7.74 38.22
N GLU A 530 5.03 7.60 37.45
CA GLU A 530 6.23 8.43 37.57
C GLU A 530 5.88 9.93 37.46
N SER A 531 5.08 10.29 36.43
CA SER A 531 4.54 11.65 36.20
C SER A 531 3.64 12.17 37.33
N TYR A 532 3.17 11.31 38.24
CA TYR A 532 2.31 11.68 39.36
C TYR A 532 3.12 11.79 40.66
N TRP A 533 4.01 10.83 40.90
CA TRP A 533 4.93 10.83 42.05
C TRP A 533 5.82 12.06 42.05
N GLU A 534 6.41 12.43 40.91
CA GLU A 534 7.25 13.61 40.80
C GLU A 534 6.48 14.91 41.07
N ARG A 535 5.23 15.02 40.56
CA ARG A 535 4.37 16.22 40.73
C ARG A 535 3.82 16.38 42.15
N HIS A 536 3.49 15.27 42.81
CA HIS A 536 2.87 15.26 44.14
C HIS A 536 3.86 14.94 45.27
N HIS A 537 5.15 14.81 44.94
CA HIS A 537 6.27 14.55 45.85
C HIS A 537 6.03 13.34 46.77
N LEU A 538 5.43 12.27 46.21
CA LEU A 538 5.05 11.08 46.96
C LEU A 538 6.28 10.20 47.27
N THR A 539 6.46 9.88 48.56
CA THR A 539 7.59 9.08 49.06
C THR A 539 7.31 7.57 49.13
N VAL A 540 6.05 7.17 48.92
CA VAL A 540 5.59 5.78 49.00
C VAL A 540 6.21 4.95 47.87
N PRO A 541 6.78 3.76 48.15
CA PRO A 541 7.54 3.03 47.14
C PRO A 541 6.64 2.46 46.03
N VAL A 542 7.05 2.72 44.79
CA VAL A 542 6.53 2.07 43.58
C VAL A 542 7.58 1.08 43.07
N TYR A 543 7.14 -0.08 42.63
CA TYR A 543 8.00 -1.11 42.06
C TYR A 543 7.66 -1.42 40.61
N SER A 544 8.68 -1.44 39.76
CA SER A 544 8.59 -1.76 38.34
C SER A 544 8.51 -3.27 38.10
N PRO A 545 7.86 -3.70 37.00
CA PRO A 545 7.80 -5.11 36.64
C PRO A 545 9.16 -5.59 36.12
N VAL A 546 9.66 -6.70 36.67
CA VAL A 546 10.96 -7.29 36.35
C VAL A 546 10.88 -8.32 35.21
N GLY A 547 12.04 -8.76 34.71
CA GLY A 547 12.14 -9.69 33.57
C GLY A 547 11.80 -9.01 32.25
N MET A 548 10.95 -9.63 31.42
CA MET A 548 10.58 -9.15 30.09
C MET A 548 10.18 -7.66 30.06
N ALA A 549 9.55 -7.13 31.10
CA ALA A 549 9.10 -5.74 31.11
C ALA A 549 10.25 -4.72 31.31
N ALA A 550 11.35 -5.14 31.94
CA ALA A 550 12.58 -4.36 31.98
C ALA A 550 13.29 -4.40 30.61
N THR A 551 13.36 -5.58 29.97
CA THR A 551 13.87 -5.73 28.59
C THR A 551 13.09 -4.86 27.61
N ALA A 552 11.75 -4.92 27.66
CA ALA A 552 10.84 -4.08 26.88
C ALA A 552 11.16 -2.60 27.03
N THR A 553 11.42 -2.14 28.25
CA THR A 553 11.74 -0.73 28.53
C THR A 553 13.06 -0.28 27.87
N GLN A 554 14.02 -1.19 27.63
CA GLN A 554 15.22 -0.89 26.84
C GLN A 554 14.92 -0.87 25.33
N ILE A 555 14.09 -1.80 24.83
CA ILE A 555 13.65 -1.80 23.42
C ILE A 555 12.90 -0.50 23.07
N TYR A 556 12.08 0.03 23.99
CA TYR A 556 11.43 1.34 23.86
C TYR A 556 12.41 2.52 23.76
N LYS A 557 13.61 2.43 24.38
CA LYS A 557 14.68 3.44 24.23
C LYS A 557 15.43 3.30 22.91
N GLN A 558 15.61 2.07 22.42
CA GLN A 558 16.26 1.81 21.13
C GLN A 558 15.40 2.30 19.95
N TYR A 559 14.10 2.00 19.94
CA TYR A 559 13.16 2.41 18.89
C TYR A 559 12.40 3.69 19.25
N ILE A 560 13.08 4.69 19.82
CA ILE A 560 12.46 5.96 20.22
C ILE A 560 11.79 6.68 19.04
N SER A 561 12.29 6.49 17.82
CA SER A 561 11.72 7.00 16.57
C SER A 561 10.29 6.50 16.28
N TRP A 562 9.84 5.39 16.89
CA TRP A 562 8.49 4.81 16.77
C TRP A 562 7.51 5.23 17.87
N THR A 563 7.94 6.10 18.80
CA THR A 563 7.07 6.72 19.82
C THR A 563 6.32 7.94 19.26
N ASN A 564 5.50 8.61 20.08
CA ASN A 564 4.92 9.90 19.67
C ASN A 564 5.95 11.05 19.71
N GLU A 565 5.68 12.14 18.98
CA GLU A 565 6.55 13.32 18.86
C GLU A 565 7.00 13.86 20.22
N LYS A 566 6.06 14.01 21.17
CA LYS A 566 6.36 14.49 22.52
C LYS A 566 7.45 13.66 23.23
N ILE A 567 7.44 12.33 23.06
CA ILE A 567 8.49 11.46 23.62
C ILE A 567 9.82 11.72 22.90
N LYS A 568 9.83 11.81 21.56
CA LYS A 568 11.05 12.11 20.76
C LYS A 568 11.67 13.45 21.16
N ASP A 569 10.87 14.51 21.23
CA ASP A 569 11.31 15.87 21.56
C ASP A 569 11.96 15.95 22.94
N THR A 570 11.33 15.31 23.93
CA THR A 570 11.78 15.39 25.33
C THR A 570 12.92 14.43 25.66
N PHE A 571 13.11 13.34 24.90
CA PHE A 571 14.09 12.29 25.19
C PHE A 571 15.52 12.78 25.43
N VAL A 572 15.93 13.85 24.74
CA VAL A 572 17.28 14.42 24.82
C VAL A 572 17.54 15.20 26.12
N ASP A 573 16.52 15.83 26.69
CA ASP A 573 16.62 16.54 27.99
C ASP A 573 16.16 15.64 29.16
N HIS A 574 15.20 14.74 28.94
CA HIS A 574 14.70 13.78 29.93
C HIS A 574 14.07 12.53 29.29
N ASN A 575 14.72 11.38 29.48
CA ASN A 575 14.22 10.08 29.05
C ASN A 575 13.01 9.61 29.89
N MET A 576 11.80 9.63 29.32
CA MET A 576 10.58 9.16 30.00
C MET A 576 10.54 7.65 30.30
N PHE A 577 11.47 6.86 29.76
CA PHE A 577 11.67 5.44 30.11
C PHE A 577 12.78 5.24 31.17
N GLU A 578 13.22 6.31 31.83
CA GLU A 578 14.15 6.29 32.96
C GLU A 578 13.45 6.78 34.23
N PHE A 579 12.78 5.84 34.88
CA PHE A 579 11.95 6.10 36.06
C PHE A 579 12.83 6.34 37.31
N LYS A 580 12.64 7.48 37.99
CA LYS A 580 13.36 7.85 39.22
C LYS A 580 12.68 7.27 40.47
N HIS A 581 11.35 7.13 40.43
CA HIS A 581 10.54 6.74 41.59
C HIS A 581 10.19 5.25 41.59
N LEU A 582 10.15 4.60 40.41
CA LEU A 582 9.95 3.16 40.28
C LEU A 582 11.25 2.38 40.54
N LYS A 583 11.27 1.57 41.60
CA LYS A 583 12.41 0.72 41.98
C LYS A 583 12.23 -0.70 41.40
N ALA A 584 13.33 -1.41 41.14
CA ALA A 584 13.25 -2.82 40.76
C ALA A 584 12.55 -3.66 41.85
N TRP A 585 11.67 -4.58 41.45
CA TRP A 585 10.99 -5.48 42.37
C TRP A 585 11.88 -6.64 42.85
N ASP A 586 11.84 -6.93 44.14
CA ASP A 586 12.42 -8.12 44.75
C ASP A 586 11.33 -8.92 45.49
N ARG A 587 11.40 -10.25 45.40
CA ARG A 587 10.46 -11.20 46.02
C ARG A 587 10.41 -11.07 47.55
N ASN A 588 11.50 -10.63 48.19
CA ASN A 588 11.53 -10.41 49.63
C ASN A 588 10.60 -9.26 50.08
N LEU A 589 10.24 -8.34 49.18
CA LEU A 589 9.47 -7.14 49.49
C LEU A 589 7.96 -7.40 49.62
N VAL A 590 7.46 -8.59 49.22
CA VAL A 590 6.02 -8.93 49.29
C VAL A 590 5.48 -8.76 50.71
N ASP A 591 6.28 -9.15 51.71
CA ASP A 591 5.88 -9.22 53.11
C ASP A 591 6.19 -7.94 53.91
N ASN A 592 6.90 -6.97 53.31
CA ASN A 592 7.26 -5.72 53.99
C ASN A 592 6.01 -4.94 54.45
N PRO A 593 6.03 -4.34 55.65
CA PRO A 593 4.91 -3.54 56.16
C PRO A 593 4.77 -2.19 55.44
N GLY A 594 3.56 -1.62 55.47
CA GLY A 594 3.25 -0.30 54.92
C GLY A 594 2.69 -0.31 53.48
N PRO A 595 2.24 0.86 52.98
CA PRO A 595 1.71 0.99 51.63
C PRO A 595 2.82 0.92 50.58
N MET A 596 2.48 0.36 49.42
CA MET A 596 3.35 0.27 48.24
C MET A 596 2.51 0.04 46.98
N VAL A 597 3.06 0.36 45.82
CA VAL A 597 2.46 0.04 44.51
C VAL A 597 3.38 -0.92 43.77
N VAL A 598 2.85 -2.02 43.24
CA VAL A 598 3.64 -3.01 42.49
C VAL A 598 2.98 -3.29 41.14
N PHE A 599 3.73 -3.02 40.08
CA PHE A 599 3.46 -3.56 38.75
C PHE A 599 4.06 -4.95 38.65
N ALA A 600 3.27 -5.95 38.27
CA ALA A 600 3.73 -7.33 38.16
C ALA A 600 3.17 -8.03 36.92
N SER A 601 3.96 -8.91 36.31
CA SER A 601 3.52 -9.79 35.22
C SER A 601 3.10 -11.16 35.75
N PRO A 602 2.17 -11.87 35.08
CA PRO A 602 1.40 -11.50 33.90
C PRO A 602 0.03 -10.84 34.23
N GLY A 603 -0.55 -10.14 33.26
CA GLY A 603 -1.80 -9.36 33.42
C GLY A 603 -3.03 -10.14 33.89
N MET A 604 -3.13 -11.44 33.56
CA MET A 604 -4.31 -12.27 33.83
C MET A 604 -4.23 -13.10 35.12
N LEU A 605 -3.20 -12.90 35.96
CA LEU A 605 -2.97 -13.64 37.22
C LEU A 605 -2.90 -15.17 37.06
N ASN A 606 -2.62 -15.70 35.87
CA ASN A 606 -2.59 -17.14 35.61
C ASN A 606 -1.33 -17.85 36.15
N ALA A 607 -0.22 -17.13 36.34
CA ALA A 607 1.04 -17.64 36.86
C ALA A 607 1.91 -16.50 37.44
N GLY A 608 3.16 -16.81 37.83
CA GLY A 608 4.23 -15.83 38.01
C GLY A 608 4.05 -14.83 39.15
N THR A 609 4.87 -13.78 39.12
CA THR A 609 5.00 -12.79 40.21
C THR A 609 3.68 -12.13 40.58
N ALA A 610 2.82 -11.80 39.62
CA ALA A 610 1.52 -11.21 39.90
C ALA A 610 0.60 -12.14 40.70
N LEU A 611 0.59 -13.44 40.39
CA LEU A 611 -0.17 -14.43 41.15
C LEU A 611 0.45 -14.73 42.52
N GLU A 612 1.78 -14.75 42.62
CA GLU A 612 2.50 -14.91 43.90
C GLU A 612 2.16 -13.79 44.88
N ILE A 613 2.17 -12.53 44.41
CA ILE A 613 1.75 -11.37 45.22
C ILE A 613 0.25 -11.45 45.55
N PHE A 614 -0.59 -11.76 44.56
CA PHE A 614 -2.04 -11.86 44.78
C PHE A 614 -2.41 -12.91 45.83
N LYS A 615 -1.79 -14.11 45.79
CA LYS A 615 -1.96 -15.17 46.80
C LYS A 615 -1.73 -14.66 48.24
N LYS A 616 -0.78 -13.74 48.45
CA LYS A 616 -0.46 -13.16 49.77
C LYS A 616 -1.30 -11.91 50.12
N TRP A 617 -1.63 -11.06 49.16
CA TRP A 617 -2.25 -9.75 49.43
C TRP A 617 -3.79 -9.75 49.35
N ALA A 618 -4.40 -10.76 48.71
CA ALA A 618 -5.85 -10.85 48.56
C ALA A 618 -6.67 -10.90 49.87
N PRO A 619 -6.20 -11.54 50.96
CA PRO A 619 -6.98 -11.66 52.20
C PRO A 619 -7.10 -10.38 53.04
N ASP A 620 -6.31 -9.33 52.79
CA ASP A 620 -6.35 -8.07 53.54
C ASP A 620 -7.26 -7.04 52.84
N PRO A 621 -8.37 -6.60 53.47
CA PRO A 621 -9.31 -5.64 52.87
C PRO A 621 -8.73 -4.22 52.69
N LYS A 622 -7.60 -3.87 53.31
CA LYS A 622 -6.92 -2.59 53.07
C LYS A 622 -6.36 -2.51 51.65
N ASN A 623 -5.92 -3.64 51.11
CA ASN A 623 -5.25 -3.70 49.81
C ASN A 623 -6.21 -3.42 48.64
N MET A 624 -5.63 -3.23 47.46
CA MET A 624 -6.36 -3.09 46.21
C MET A 624 -5.66 -3.87 45.10
N ILE A 625 -6.44 -4.46 44.19
CA ILE A 625 -5.97 -4.86 42.87
C ILE A 625 -6.64 -4.00 41.81
N ILE A 626 -5.85 -3.44 40.89
CA ILE A 626 -6.33 -2.65 39.76
C ILE A 626 -6.06 -3.45 38.49
N MET A 627 -7.11 -4.06 37.92
CA MET A 627 -7.03 -4.79 36.66
C MET A 627 -7.07 -3.78 35.49
N PRO A 628 -5.99 -3.63 34.70
CA PRO A 628 -5.90 -2.60 33.66
C PRO A 628 -6.37 -3.06 32.28
N GLY A 629 -6.66 -4.35 32.10
CA GLY A 629 -7.00 -4.96 30.81
C GLY A 629 -7.95 -6.13 30.95
N TRP A 630 -8.33 -6.71 29.81
CA TRP A 630 -9.17 -7.90 29.74
C TRP A 630 -8.45 -9.14 30.30
N CYS A 631 -9.23 -10.17 30.64
CA CYS A 631 -8.73 -11.46 31.13
C CYS A 631 -9.54 -12.59 30.52
N SER A 632 -8.87 -13.57 29.90
CA SER A 632 -9.54 -14.68 29.23
C SER A 632 -10.40 -15.51 30.20
N PRO A 633 -11.54 -16.07 29.75
CA PRO A 633 -12.34 -17.00 30.55
C PRO A 633 -11.49 -18.12 31.15
N GLY A 634 -11.80 -18.51 32.39
CA GLY A 634 -11.05 -19.52 33.15
C GLY A 634 -9.79 -19.00 33.87
N THR A 635 -9.27 -17.82 33.54
CA THR A 635 -8.13 -17.23 34.28
C THR A 635 -8.53 -16.77 35.69
N VAL A 636 -7.54 -16.69 36.60
CA VAL A 636 -7.74 -16.11 37.94
C VAL A 636 -8.19 -14.65 37.82
N GLY A 637 -7.62 -13.86 36.90
CA GLY A 637 -8.02 -12.49 36.63
C GLY A 637 -9.50 -12.34 36.26
N ALA A 638 -10.03 -13.22 35.39
CA ALA A 638 -11.45 -13.22 35.04
C ALA A 638 -12.36 -13.53 36.24
N ARG A 639 -11.95 -14.46 37.12
CA ARG A 639 -12.69 -14.83 38.34
C ARG A 639 -12.69 -13.70 39.39
N VAL A 640 -11.56 -13.00 39.53
CA VAL A 640 -11.43 -11.78 40.35
C VAL A 640 -12.35 -10.66 39.81
N LEU A 641 -12.37 -10.44 38.48
CA LEU A 641 -13.24 -9.46 37.83
C LEU A 641 -14.73 -9.79 37.96
N LYS A 642 -15.09 -11.08 37.98
CA LYS A 642 -16.45 -11.56 38.26
C LYS A 642 -16.88 -11.37 39.72
N GLY A 643 -15.96 -10.99 40.61
CA GLY A 643 -16.22 -10.77 42.03
C GLY A 643 -16.20 -12.04 42.88
N GLU A 644 -15.60 -13.14 42.41
CA GLU A 644 -15.50 -14.38 43.19
C GLU A 644 -14.70 -14.14 44.48
N LYS A 645 -15.36 -14.34 45.63
CA LYS A 645 -14.75 -14.12 46.95
C LYS A 645 -13.80 -15.21 47.42
N GLN A 646 -13.87 -16.40 46.82
CA GLN A 646 -12.98 -17.52 47.15
C GLN A 646 -12.55 -18.21 45.86
N ILE A 647 -11.25 -18.18 45.57
CA ILE A 647 -10.67 -18.66 44.31
C ILE A 647 -9.70 -19.80 44.61
N ASN A 648 -10.12 -21.04 44.31
CA ASN A 648 -9.21 -22.17 44.21
C ASN A 648 -8.36 -22.01 42.94
N VAL A 649 -7.04 -21.94 43.10
CA VAL A 649 -6.07 -21.84 41.99
C VAL A 649 -5.61 -23.23 41.54
N ASP A 650 -5.47 -24.13 42.50
CA ASP A 650 -5.08 -25.52 42.35
C ASP A 650 -5.82 -26.33 43.42
N ALA A 651 -5.61 -27.66 43.47
CA ALA A 651 -6.34 -28.54 44.39
C ALA A 651 -6.09 -28.27 45.88
N PHE A 652 -5.04 -27.51 46.22
CA PHE A 652 -4.59 -27.26 47.59
C PHE A 652 -4.60 -25.78 47.98
N THR A 653 -4.45 -24.86 47.00
CA THR A 653 -4.44 -23.40 47.24
C THR A 653 -5.80 -22.76 46.98
N ARG A 654 -6.45 -22.34 48.07
CA ARG A 654 -7.62 -21.44 48.09
C ARG A 654 -7.16 -20.02 48.45
N ILE A 655 -7.62 -19.03 47.72
CA ILE A 655 -7.40 -17.59 47.99
C ILE A 655 -8.73 -16.96 48.42
N ASP A 656 -8.75 -16.30 49.57
CA ASP A 656 -9.87 -15.44 49.99
C ASP A 656 -9.65 -14.00 49.49
N VAL A 657 -10.63 -13.44 48.78
CA VAL A 657 -10.52 -12.17 48.05
C VAL A 657 -11.26 -11.04 48.78
N ASN A 658 -10.64 -10.56 49.85
CA ASN A 658 -11.16 -9.49 50.70
C ASN A 658 -10.74 -8.09 50.23
N LEU A 659 -9.61 -7.98 49.50
CA LEU A 659 -9.11 -6.71 48.96
C LEU A 659 -10.11 -5.99 48.04
N THR A 660 -9.87 -4.70 47.80
CA THR A 660 -10.67 -3.91 46.84
C THR A 660 -10.32 -4.31 45.40
N VAL A 661 -11.27 -4.85 44.64
CA VAL A 661 -11.09 -5.09 43.20
C VAL A 661 -11.57 -3.87 42.41
N ALA A 662 -10.70 -3.33 41.56
CA ALA A 662 -11.04 -2.26 40.62
C ALA A 662 -10.74 -2.71 39.18
N ASN A 663 -11.74 -2.67 38.31
CA ASN A 663 -11.56 -2.78 36.87
C ASN A 663 -11.37 -1.38 36.27
N LEU A 664 -10.35 -1.18 35.44
CA LEU A 664 -10.12 0.05 34.69
C LEU A 664 -9.61 -0.30 33.29
N SER A 665 -10.45 -0.14 32.26
CA SER A 665 -10.06 -0.48 30.89
C SER A 665 -9.01 0.50 30.35
N PHE A 666 -7.75 0.11 30.47
CA PHE A 666 -6.61 0.61 29.69
C PHE A 666 -6.28 -0.38 28.56
N SER A 667 -7.31 -0.82 27.82
CA SER A 667 -7.11 -1.51 26.55
C SER A 667 -6.38 -0.61 25.54
N ALA A 668 -5.50 -1.19 24.72
CA ALA A 668 -4.79 -0.54 23.62
C ALA A 668 -5.43 -0.79 22.24
N HIS A 669 -6.54 -1.52 22.17
CA HIS A 669 -7.30 -1.75 20.94
C HIS A 669 -8.20 -0.56 20.62
N ALA A 670 -8.74 -0.50 19.41
CA ALA A 670 -9.78 0.46 19.07
C ALA A 670 -11.02 0.26 19.97
N ASP A 671 -11.91 1.25 20.01
CA ASP A 671 -13.27 1.10 20.56
C ASP A 671 -14.30 1.30 19.45
N ALA A 672 -15.57 1.09 19.73
CA ALA A 672 -16.65 1.19 18.74
C ALA A 672 -16.76 2.57 18.07
N LYS A 673 -16.14 3.63 18.64
CA LYS A 673 -16.00 4.94 18.00
C LYS A 673 -14.73 5.01 17.16
N GLY A 674 -13.60 4.51 17.67
CA GLY A 674 -12.34 4.42 16.94
C GLY A 674 -12.47 3.66 15.63
N ILE A 675 -13.16 2.51 15.64
CA ILE A 675 -13.34 1.68 14.43
C ILE A 675 -14.14 2.44 13.36
N VAL A 676 -15.31 3.00 13.72
CA VAL A 676 -16.12 3.79 12.78
C VAL A 676 -15.36 5.03 12.26
N ASN A 677 -14.55 5.68 13.11
CA ASN A 677 -13.75 6.83 12.71
C ASN A 677 -12.64 6.46 11.70
N LEU A 678 -12.01 5.28 11.81
CA LEU A 678 -11.04 4.83 10.81
C LEU A 678 -11.72 4.50 9.47
N ILE A 679 -12.88 3.83 9.50
CA ILE A 679 -13.67 3.55 8.28
C ILE A 679 -14.10 4.87 7.60
N GLN A 680 -14.53 5.88 8.37
CA GLN A 680 -14.85 7.22 7.88
C GLN A 680 -13.64 7.97 7.29
N GLN A 681 -12.45 7.76 7.85
CA GLN A 681 -11.21 8.38 7.35
C GLN A 681 -10.74 7.76 6.03
N LEU A 682 -10.85 6.43 5.90
CA LEU A 682 -10.40 5.70 4.71
C LEU A 682 -11.38 5.74 3.55
N GLU A 683 -12.70 5.84 3.80
CA GLU A 683 -13.76 5.70 2.78
C GLU A 683 -13.61 4.44 1.89
N PRO A 684 -13.53 3.21 2.48
CA PRO A 684 -13.38 1.98 1.71
C PRO A 684 -14.66 1.58 0.96
N LYS A 685 -14.55 0.85 -0.15
CA LYS A 685 -15.72 0.31 -0.87
C LYS A 685 -16.42 -0.79 -0.05
N HIS A 686 -15.67 -1.64 0.66
CA HIS A 686 -16.16 -2.73 1.51
C HIS A 686 -15.39 -2.83 2.84
N VAL A 687 -16.04 -3.36 3.90
CA VAL A 687 -15.41 -3.59 5.22
C VAL A 687 -15.54 -5.06 5.65
N VAL A 688 -14.46 -5.64 6.16
CA VAL A 688 -14.43 -6.99 6.74
C VAL A 688 -14.01 -6.90 8.20
N LEU A 689 -14.86 -7.39 9.11
CA LEU A 689 -14.56 -7.48 10.53
C LEU A 689 -13.83 -8.81 10.82
N VAL A 690 -12.66 -8.71 11.43
CA VAL A 690 -11.89 -9.80 12.00
C VAL A 690 -11.53 -9.46 13.46
N HIS A 691 -10.87 -10.39 14.17
CA HIS A 691 -10.38 -10.24 15.54
C HIS A 691 -11.43 -9.65 16.50
N GLY A 692 -12.37 -10.50 16.90
CA GLY A 692 -13.53 -10.12 17.71
C GLY A 692 -14.54 -11.27 17.83
N GLU A 693 -15.19 -11.38 18.98
CA GLU A 693 -16.22 -12.41 19.18
C GLU A 693 -17.43 -12.15 18.25
N GLN A 694 -18.02 -13.24 17.70
CA GLN A 694 -19.21 -13.21 16.84
C GLN A 694 -20.26 -12.16 17.28
N HIS A 695 -20.66 -12.19 18.55
CA HIS A 695 -21.71 -11.34 19.10
C HIS A 695 -21.40 -9.83 19.04
N GLN A 696 -20.11 -9.46 18.98
CA GLN A 696 -19.66 -8.07 18.87
C GLN A 696 -19.60 -7.62 17.41
N MET A 697 -19.15 -8.51 16.52
CA MET A 697 -19.18 -8.29 15.07
C MET A 697 -20.62 -8.10 14.55
N ASP A 698 -21.54 -8.95 14.98
CA ASP A 698 -22.96 -8.90 14.58
C ASP A 698 -23.67 -7.63 15.06
N TYR A 699 -23.16 -6.97 16.12
CA TYR A 699 -23.63 -5.66 16.57
C TYR A 699 -23.09 -4.49 15.71
N LEU A 700 -21.81 -4.53 15.34
CA LEU A 700 -21.14 -3.43 14.63
C LEU A 700 -21.38 -3.46 13.10
N LYS A 701 -21.49 -4.65 12.49
CA LYS A 701 -21.77 -4.83 11.06
C LYS A 701 -23.02 -4.07 10.56
N PRO A 702 -24.22 -4.21 11.15
CA PRO A 702 -25.39 -3.43 10.72
C PRO A 702 -25.23 -1.94 11.04
N LYS A 703 -24.49 -1.59 12.10
CA LYS A 703 -24.21 -0.20 12.47
C LYS A 703 -23.39 0.50 11.37
N ILE A 704 -22.27 -0.10 10.92
CA ILE A 704 -21.44 0.40 9.81
C ILE A 704 -22.29 0.64 8.55
N TYR A 705 -23.12 -0.34 8.17
CA TYR A 705 -24.00 -0.21 7.02
C TYR A 705 -25.03 0.93 7.19
N SER A 706 -25.64 1.07 8.38
CA SER A 706 -26.64 2.12 8.64
C SER A 706 -26.07 3.54 8.78
N GLU A 707 -24.86 3.69 9.32
CA GLU A 707 -24.23 5.00 9.54
C GLU A 707 -23.48 5.50 8.30
N LEU A 708 -22.88 4.59 7.52
CA LEU A 708 -21.98 4.94 6.40
C LEU A 708 -22.52 4.50 5.02
N GLY A 709 -23.39 3.48 4.97
CA GLY A 709 -23.85 2.87 3.72
C GLY A 709 -22.88 1.85 3.11
N ILE A 710 -21.78 1.53 3.79
CA ILE A 710 -20.70 0.66 3.28
C ILE A 710 -21.05 -0.82 3.56
N PRO A 711 -21.01 -1.72 2.57
CA PRO A 711 -21.16 -3.17 2.77
C PRO A 711 -20.13 -3.71 3.78
N CYS A 712 -20.63 -4.46 4.78
CA CYS A 712 -19.82 -4.97 5.87
C CYS A 712 -20.00 -6.49 6.06
N TYR A 713 -18.89 -7.22 6.20
CA TYR A 713 -18.82 -8.67 6.33
C TYR A 713 -18.17 -9.07 7.67
N ASN A 714 -18.46 -10.27 8.16
CA ASN A 714 -17.88 -10.85 9.37
C ASN A 714 -17.74 -12.39 9.25
N PRO A 715 -16.95 -12.90 8.31
CA PRO A 715 -16.84 -14.34 8.05
C PRO A 715 -16.27 -15.10 9.26
N PRO A 716 -16.82 -16.28 9.61
CA PRO A 716 -16.18 -17.20 10.54
C PRO A 716 -14.98 -17.90 9.90
N ASN A 717 -14.10 -18.46 10.73
CA ASN A 717 -12.94 -19.23 10.28
C ASN A 717 -13.31 -20.30 9.22
N GLY A 718 -12.47 -20.42 8.18
CA GLY A 718 -12.65 -21.36 7.06
C GLY A 718 -13.69 -20.94 6.02
N THR A 719 -14.33 -19.76 6.16
CA THR A 719 -15.32 -19.26 5.19
C THR A 719 -14.69 -18.26 4.23
N THR A 720 -14.62 -18.61 2.94
CA THR A 720 -14.27 -17.68 1.87
C THR A 720 -15.38 -16.66 1.64
N ILE A 721 -15.04 -15.38 1.60
CA ILE A 721 -15.86 -14.35 0.96
C ILE A 721 -15.17 -13.91 -0.34
N SER A 722 -15.96 -13.66 -1.38
CA SER A 722 -15.52 -13.02 -2.62
C SER A 722 -16.17 -11.65 -2.70
N ILE A 723 -15.38 -10.61 -2.94
CA ILE A 723 -15.83 -9.24 -3.14
C ILE A 723 -15.51 -8.88 -4.59
N GLU A 724 -16.55 -8.67 -5.40
CA GLU A 724 -16.41 -8.18 -6.78
C GLU A 724 -15.88 -6.75 -6.74
N THR A 725 -14.76 -6.51 -7.43
CA THR A 725 -14.17 -5.17 -7.54
C THR A 725 -14.55 -4.53 -8.87
N SER A 726 -14.54 -3.20 -8.89
CA SER A 726 -14.65 -2.41 -10.11
C SER A 726 -13.33 -1.68 -10.35
N LEU A 727 -12.74 -1.90 -11.53
CA LEU A 727 -11.56 -1.13 -11.96
C LEU A 727 -12.01 0.31 -12.25
N ASP A 728 -11.80 1.22 -11.31
CA ASP A 728 -11.93 2.67 -11.54
C ASP A 728 -10.81 3.10 -12.51
N MET A 729 -11.02 2.94 -13.82
CA MET A 729 -10.08 3.40 -14.84
C MET A 729 -10.03 4.94 -14.83
N ASP A 730 -8.89 5.51 -14.45
CA ASP A 730 -8.56 6.91 -14.72
C ASP A 730 -8.39 7.08 -16.25
N VAL A 731 -9.24 7.91 -16.85
CA VAL A 731 -9.29 8.15 -18.30
C VAL A 731 -9.23 9.65 -18.57
N ASP A 732 -8.28 10.07 -19.39
CA ASP A 732 -8.10 11.48 -19.74
C ASP A 732 -9.16 11.92 -20.76
N VAL A 733 -9.83 13.04 -20.52
CA VAL A 733 -10.85 13.59 -21.43
C VAL A 733 -10.34 14.89 -22.06
N GLU A 734 -10.44 14.99 -23.39
CA GLU A 734 -10.10 16.20 -24.12
C GLU A 734 -10.93 17.42 -23.65
N GLY A 735 -10.25 18.51 -23.27
CA GLY A 735 -10.92 19.71 -22.75
C GLY A 735 -11.90 20.37 -23.73
N ALA A 736 -11.68 20.25 -25.03
CA ALA A 736 -12.63 20.72 -26.06
C ALA A 736 -13.93 19.91 -26.07
N LEU A 737 -13.82 18.58 -25.98
CA LEU A 737 -14.95 17.65 -25.89
C LEU A 737 -15.74 17.84 -24.59
N MET A 738 -15.03 18.03 -23.46
CA MET A 738 -15.63 18.37 -22.17
C MET A 738 -16.39 19.72 -22.22
N LYS A 739 -15.82 20.74 -22.87
CA LYS A 739 -16.49 22.04 -23.10
C LYS A 739 -17.73 21.86 -23.97
N GLN A 740 -17.68 21.01 -24.99
CA GLN A 740 -18.83 20.69 -25.85
C GLN A 740 -19.96 20.02 -25.07
N TRP A 741 -19.68 19.05 -24.19
CA TRP A 741 -20.71 18.42 -23.36
C TRP A 741 -21.35 19.38 -22.36
N LEU A 742 -20.54 20.23 -21.69
CA LEU A 742 -21.04 21.26 -20.77
C LEU A 742 -22.00 22.25 -21.47
N LEU A 743 -21.77 22.53 -22.75
CA LEU A 743 -22.64 23.39 -23.57
C LEU A 743 -23.87 22.64 -24.12
N GLN A 744 -23.73 21.36 -24.48
CA GLN A 744 -24.83 20.53 -25.00
C GLN A 744 -25.83 20.06 -23.93
N GLY A 745 -25.44 20.06 -22.64
CA GLY A 745 -26.34 19.68 -21.53
C GLY A 745 -27.52 20.64 -21.28
N GLN A 746 -27.57 21.79 -21.96
CA GLN A 746 -28.62 22.80 -21.79
C GLN A 746 -29.84 22.54 -22.68
N GLU A 747 -30.79 21.74 -22.19
CA GLU A 747 -32.24 22.07 -22.28
C GLU A 747 -33.13 21.13 -21.45
N GLN A 748 -32.93 19.81 -21.52
CA GLN A 748 -33.97 18.85 -21.10
C GLN A 748 -33.86 18.29 -19.66
N HIS A 749 -32.69 18.35 -19.01
CA HIS A 749 -32.45 17.68 -17.71
C HIS A 749 -32.22 18.60 -16.50
N ALA A 750 -32.26 19.93 -16.68
CA ALA A 750 -31.93 20.91 -15.64
C ALA A 750 -32.71 20.73 -14.31
N HIS A 751 -34.00 20.38 -14.39
CA HIS A 751 -34.82 20.14 -13.20
C HIS A 751 -34.45 18.86 -12.42
N ALA A 752 -33.96 17.81 -13.10
CA ALA A 752 -33.54 16.58 -12.44
C ALA A 752 -32.16 16.74 -11.76
N HIS A 753 -31.23 17.46 -12.40
CA HIS A 753 -29.93 17.77 -11.81
C HIS A 753 -30.05 18.63 -10.54
N LEU A 754 -31.01 19.57 -10.50
CA LEU A 754 -31.29 20.38 -9.30
C LEU A 754 -31.88 19.60 -8.12
N SER A 755 -32.48 18.42 -8.34
CA SER A 755 -32.87 17.49 -7.26
C SER A 755 -31.71 16.63 -6.76
N ALA A 756 -30.82 16.17 -7.64
CA ALA A 756 -29.62 15.42 -7.24
C ALA A 756 -28.70 16.25 -6.32
N LEU A 757 -28.56 17.55 -6.63
CA LEU A 757 -27.85 18.55 -5.83
C LEU A 757 -28.44 18.80 -4.41
N ARG A 758 -29.49 18.07 -4.00
CA ARG A 758 -30.08 18.12 -2.64
C ARG A 758 -29.87 16.83 -1.82
N GLY A 759 -29.17 15.83 -2.35
CA GLY A 759 -28.63 14.72 -1.54
C GLY A 759 -29.57 13.55 -1.26
N GLU A 760 -30.63 13.34 -2.07
CA GLU A 760 -31.41 12.10 -2.01
C GLU A 760 -30.72 10.99 -2.83
N LYS A 761 -30.22 9.95 -2.14
CA LYS A 761 -29.54 8.81 -2.78
C LYS A 761 -30.50 8.05 -3.72
N ARG A 762 -29.98 7.64 -4.88
CA ARG A 762 -30.48 6.48 -5.64
C ARG A 762 -29.37 5.47 -5.84
N SER A 763 -29.75 4.19 -5.89
CA SER A 763 -28.90 3.11 -6.38
C SER A 763 -29.21 2.91 -7.86
N CYS A 764 -28.15 2.85 -8.67
CA CYS A 764 -28.13 2.34 -10.03
C CYS A 764 -26.93 1.39 -10.13
N ASN A 765 -27.07 0.31 -10.90
CA ASN A 765 -25.99 -0.66 -11.14
C ASN A 765 -25.58 -0.57 -12.61
N GLU A 766 -24.54 0.20 -12.92
CA GLU A 766 -23.88 0.26 -14.23
C GLU A 766 -22.42 0.76 -14.02
N LEU A 767 -21.54 0.67 -15.03
CA LEU A 767 -20.11 0.97 -14.86
C LEU A 767 -19.87 2.49 -14.68
N ASP A 768 -19.43 2.90 -13.50
CA ASP A 768 -19.00 4.28 -13.20
C ASP A 768 -17.56 4.56 -13.67
N LEU A 769 -17.41 5.42 -14.68
CA LEU A 769 -16.12 5.98 -15.13
C LEU A 769 -15.88 7.36 -14.50
N LYS A 770 -14.97 7.44 -13.51
CA LYS A 770 -14.69 8.69 -12.77
C LYS A 770 -13.63 9.55 -13.46
N VAL A 771 -14.07 10.41 -14.38
CA VAL A 771 -13.19 11.40 -15.03
C VAL A 771 -12.63 12.39 -14.01
N LYS A 772 -11.31 12.38 -13.81
CA LYS A 772 -10.56 13.50 -13.21
C LYS A 772 -10.27 14.55 -14.29
N VAL A 773 -10.19 15.82 -13.89
CA VAL A 773 -9.76 16.91 -14.78
C VAL A 773 -8.52 17.56 -14.20
N GLU A 774 -7.38 17.39 -14.86
CA GLU A 774 -6.11 17.93 -14.38
C GLU A 774 -6.01 19.45 -14.60
N ASP A 775 -6.40 19.95 -15.78
CA ASP A 775 -6.34 21.37 -16.10
C ASP A 775 -7.52 22.17 -15.50
N LYS A 776 -7.38 22.43 -14.20
CA LYS A 776 -8.27 23.30 -13.43
C LYS A 776 -8.24 24.75 -13.91
N GLN A 777 -7.22 25.20 -14.65
CA GLN A 777 -7.17 26.57 -15.18
C GLN A 777 -8.00 26.68 -16.47
N ALA A 778 -7.95 25.70 -17.37
CA ALA A 778 -8.87 25.60 -18.50
C ALA A 778 -10.33 25.47 -18.03
N VAL A 779 -10.60 24.62 -17.03
CA VAL A 779 -11.95 24.50 -16.44
C VAL A 779 -12.41 25.82 -15.82
N GLN A 780 -11.56 26.53 -15.06
CA GLN A 780 -11.91 27.84 -14.51
C GLN A 780 -12.15 28.89 -15.61
N GLY A 781 -11.32 28.94 -16.65
CA GLY A 781 -11.54 29.85 -17.79
C GLY A 781 -12.83 29.55 -18.56
N ILE A 782 -13.21 28.28 -18.68
CA ILE A 782 -14.51 27.86 -19.23
C ILE A 782 -15.65 28.27 -18.31
N LEU A 783 -15.52 28.08 -16.98
CA LEU A 783 -16.51 28.54 -16.00
C LEU A 783 -16.66 30.06 -16.02
N ASP A 784 -15.59 30.84 -16.11
CA ASP A 784 -15.63 32.31 -16.16
C ASP A 784 -16.34 32.83 -17.43
N ASP A 785 -16.14 32.20 -18.58
CA ASP A 785 -16.88 32.52 -19.82
C ASP A 785 -18.33 32.02 -19.80
N THR A 786 -18.61 30.89 -19.15
CA THR A 786 -19.98 30.40 -18.93
C THR A 786 -20.73 31.24 -17.90
N GLU A 787 -20.09 31.71 -16.84
CA GLU A 787 -20.63 32.68 -15.88
C GLU A 787 -20.87 34.04 -16.57
N ARG A 788 -19.97 34.52 -17.42
CA ARG A 788 -20.23 35.71 -18.26
C ARG A 788 -21.47 35.55 -19.14
N SER A 789 -21.70 34.36 -19.66
CA SER A 789 -22.88 34.04 -20.48
C SER A 789 -24.16 33.92 -19.63
N LEU A 790 -24.05 33.40 -18.40
CA LEU A 790 -25.16 33.25 -17.44
C LEU A 790 -25.44 34.52 -16.61
N ALA A 791 -24.52 35.50 -16.56
CA ALA A 791 -24.63 36.73 -15.77
C ALA A 791 -25.82 37.64 -16.18
N TYR A 792 -26.48 37.34 -17.30
CA TYR A 792 -27.75 37.95 -17.69
C TYR A 792 -28.95 37.47 -16.86
N LEU A 793 -28.81 36.35 -16.12
CA LEU A 793 -29.88 35.71 -15.34
C LEU A 793 -29.45 35.39 -13.89
N ASN A 794 -29.88 36.28 -12.98
CA ASN A 794 -29.89 36.17 -11.51
C ASN A 794 -28.57 36.31 -10.72
N LYS A 795 -28.56 37.31 -9.84
CA LYS A 795 -27.60 37.45 -8.73
C LYS A 795 -28.10 36.69 -7.49
N LYS A 796 -27.37 35.68 -7.01
CA LYS A 796 -27.08 35.50 -5.56
C LYS A 796 -26.04 34.41 -5.28
N GLN A 797 -25.40 34.54 -4.12
CA GLN A 797 -24.23 33.78 -3.67
C GLN A 797 -24.52 32.30 -3.41
N ALA A 798 -23.59 31.43 -3.81
CA ALA A 798 -23.01 30.39 -2.97
C ALA A 798 -21.66 29.93 -3.56
N ILE A 799 -20.61 29.82 -2.75
CA ILE A 799 -19.37 29.12 -3.13
C ILE A 799 -19.55 27.67 -2.69
N GLY A 800 -19.44 26.72 -3.63
CA GLY A 800 -19.57 25.30 -3.36
C GLY A 800 -18.63 24.47 -4.23
N THR A 801 -17.91 23.53 -3.62
CA THR A 801 -16.99 22.64 -4.31
C THR A 801 -17.77 21.66 -5.19
N MET A 802 -17.44 21.60 -6.49
CA MET A 802 -18.01 20.60 -7.38
C MET A 802 -17.43 19.21 -7.12
N TYR A 803 -18.31 18.21 -7.16
CA TYR A 803 -17.97 16.81 -7.36
C TYR A 803 -18.28 16.44 -8.83
N PRO A 804 -17.60 15.44 -9.43
CA PRO A 804 -17.98 14.95 -10.75
C PRO A 804 -19.42 14.41 -10.73
N LEU A 805 -20.08 14.45 -11.89
CA LEU A 805 -21.45 13.96 -12.09
C LEU A 805 -21.41 12.48 -12.49
N ASP A 806 -21.78 11.60 -11.58
CA ASP A 806 -21.98 10.18 -11.87
C ASP A 806 -23.09 9.99 -12.93
N GLY A 807 -22.91 9.04 -13.85
CA GLY A 807 -23.96 8.61 -14.79
C GLY A 807 -24.19 9.46 -16.05
N ILE A 808 -23.26 10.32 -16.49
CA ILE A 808 -23.34 10.94 -17.84
C ILE A 808 -22.79 9.97 -18.89
N PRO A 809 -23.58 9.51 -19.88
CA PRO A 809 -23.09 8.63 -20.95
C PRO A 809 -22.18 9.40 -21.92
N VAL A 810 -20.88 9.23 -21.76
CA VAL A 810 -19.83 9.84 -22.58
C VAL A 810 -19.79 9.22 -23.98
N GLN A 811 -19.97 10.05 -25.01
CA GLN A 811 -19.68 9.70 -26.40
C GLN A 811 -18.40 10.40 -26.87
N GLY A 812 -17.35 9.61 -27.06
CA GLY A 812 -16.05 10.01 -27.60
C GLY A 812 -15.25 8.76 -27.99
N ILE A 813 -14.10 8.94 -28.64
CA ILE A 813 -13.29 7.80 -29.12
C ILE A 813 -12.12 7.59 -28.16
N ILE A 814 -12.01 6.38 -27.62
CA ILE A 814 -10.88 5.98 -26.78
C ILE A 814 -9.67 5.74 -27.68
N MET A 815 -8.62 6.53 -27.52
CA MET A 815 -7.29 6.24 -28.03
C MET A 815 -6.41 5.69 -26.90
N MET A 816 -5.57 4.71 -27.23
CA MET A 816 -4.39 4.37 -26.43
C MET A 816 -3.22 5.18 -26.96
N ASP A 817 -2.72 6.13 -26.17
CA ASP A 817 -1.50 6.86 -26.51
C ASP A 817 -0.27 5.96 -26.29
N LYS A 818 0.33 5.53 -27.41
CA LYS A 818 1.49 4.62 -27.43
C LYS A 818 2.82 5.29 -27.10
N ASP A 819 2.89 6.61 -27.17
CA ASP A 819 4.11 7.38 -26.94
C ASP A 819 4.16 7.96 -25.50
N SER A 820 3.03 7.95 -24.79
CA SER A 820 2.97 8.22 -23.35
C SER A 820 3.57 7.07 -22.52
N ARG A 821 4.33 7.39 -21.47
CA ARG A 821 4.89 6.38 -20.53
C ARG A 821 3.84 5.71 -19.65
N ASP A 822 2.69 6.35 -19.45
CA ASP A 822 1.64 5.93 -18.52
C ASP A 822 0.61 4.98 -19.18
N GLN A 823 0.62 4.82 -20.51
CA GLN A 823 -0.37 4.06 -21.30
C GLN A 823 -1.85 4.40 -21.01
N LYS A 824 -2.14 5.58 -20.48
CA LYS A 824 -3.50 6.00 -20.11
C LYS A 824 -4.41 6.07 -21.35
N PRO A 825 -5.63 5.52 -21.28
CA PRO A 825 -6.62 5.72 -22.33
C PRO A 825 -7.06 7.19 -22.32
N LYS A 826 -7.20 7.77 -23.50
CA LYS A 826 -7.64 9.15 -23.70
C LYS A 826 -8.88 9.20 -24.57
N ILE A 827 -9.95 9.80 -24.07
CA ILE A 827 -11.18 10.05 -24.83
C ILE A 827 -11.03 11.38 -25.56
N VAL A 828 -10.96 11.29 -26.90
CA VAL A 828 -10.86 12.44 -27.81
C VAL A 828 -12.12 12.62 -28.66
N SER A 829 -12.28 13.84 -29.17
CA SER A 829 -13.30 14.16 -30.15
C SER A 829 -13.03 13.47 -31.51
N PRO A 830 -14.08 13.13 -32.28
CA PRO A 830 -13.92 12.57 -33.64
C PRO A 830 -13.14 13.49 -34.59
N GLU A 831 -13.19 14.80 -34.38
CA GLU A 831 -12.40 15.80 -35.10
C GLU A 831 -10.91 15.66 -34.78
N HIS A 832 -10.53 15.67 -33.49
CA HIS A 832 -9.14 15.59 -33.04
C HIS A 832 -8.46 14.27 -33.45
N LEU A 833 -9.22 13.17 -33.53
CA LEU A 833 -8.75 11.89 -34.08
C LEU A 833 -8.23 12.04 -35.52
N SER A 834 -8.87 12.88 -36.34
CA SER A 834 -8.43 13.08 -37.73
C SER A 834 -7.13 13.88 -37.85
N GLU A 835 -6.89 14.81 -36.91
CA GLU A 835 -5.64 15.57 -36.81
C GLU A 835 -4.49 14.68 -36.33
N VAL A 836 -4.70 13.92 -35.24
CA VAL A 836 -3.69 13.00 -34.67
C VAL A 836 -3.30 11.89 -35.65
N LEU A 837 -4.27 11.28 -36.35
CA LEU A 837 -3.98 10.27 -37.37
C LEU A 837 -3.46 10.87 -38.69
N SER A 838 -3.38 12.20 -38.82
CA SER A 838 -2.97 12.91 -40.04
C SER A 838 -3.76 12.48 -41.30
N LEU A 839 -5.01 12.08 -41.13
CA LEU A 839 -5.83 11.56 -42.21
C LEU A 839 -6.49 12.71 -43.00
N PRO A 840 -6.33 12.78 -44.34
CA PRO A 840 -6.97 13.82 -45.11
C PRO A 840 -8.50 13.70 -45.00
N GLN A 841 -9.17 14.80 -44.66
CA GLN A 841 -10.62 14.82 -44.52
C GLN A 841 -11.28 14.57 -45.89
N HIS A 842 -11.84 13.37 -46.08
CA HIS A 842 -12.43 12.96 -47.35
C HIS A 842 -13.79 13.65 -47.57
N ASP A 843 -13.85 14.56 -48.53
CA ASP A 843 -15.10 15.26 -48.84
C ASP A 843 -16.03 14.44 -49.75
N LEU A 844 -16.79 13.54 -49.10
CA LEU A 844 -17.74 12.64 -49.75
C LEU A 844 -19.06 13.38 -50.05
N ILE A 845 -19.10 14.00 -51.22
CA ILE A 845 -20.33 14.59 -51.81
C ILE A 845 -21.01 13.54 -52.70
N PHE A 846 -22.27 13.24 -52.37
CA PHE A 846 -23.14 12.36 -53.15
C PHE A 846 -24.01 13.18 -54.10
N SER A 847 -24.41 12.57 -55.21
CA SER A 847 -25.14 13.22 -56.31
C SER A 847 -26.06 12.21 -57.00
N VAL A 848 -27.37 12.49 -57.03
CA VAL A 848 -28.38 11.65 -57.68
C VAL A 848 -29.26 12.51 -58.59
N ASP A 849 -29.25 12.21 -59.88
CA ASP A 849 -30.25 12.71 -60.84
C ASP A 849 -31.45 11.76 -60.87
N LYS A 850 -32.62 12.22 -60.39
CA LYS A 850 -33.83 11.42 -60.25
C LYS A 850 -34.84 11.79 -61.34
N PRO A 851 -35.21 10.89 -62.26
CA PRO A 851 -36.25 11.16 -63.26
C PRO A 851 -37.64 11.28 -62.64
N LEU A 852 -38.46 12.14 -63.23
CA LEU A 852 -39.83 12.45 -62.82
C LEU A 852 -40.85 11.78 -63.77
N ASP A 853 -41.95 11.27 -63.22
CA ASP A 853 -43.13 10.92 -64.00
C ASP A 853 -43.90 12.21 -64.34
N THR A 854 -43.79 12.67 -65.58
CA THR A 854 -44.37 13.95 -66.01
C THR A 854 -45.91 13.93 -66.07
N GLN A 855 -46.55 12.75 -66.23
CA GLN A 855 -48.01 12.65 -66.22
C GLN A 855 -48.55 12.74 -64.80
N ARG A 856 -47.96 11.99 -63.88
CA ARG A 856 -48.32 12.00 -62.45
C ARG A 856 -48.05 13.36 -61.81
N LEU A 857 -46.93 13.98 -62.16
CA LEU A 857 -46.55 15.30 -61.67
C LEU A 857 -47.58 16.37 -62.05
N VAL A 858 -48.06 16.39 -63.30
CA VAL A 858 -49.07 17.36 -63.75
C VAL A 858 -50.40 17.16 -63.02
N GLN A 859 -50.86 15.91 -62.85
CA GLN A 859 -52.07 15.61 -62.06
C GLN A 859 -51.95 16.12 -60.61
N ARG A 860 -50.80 15.89 -59.96
CA ARG A 860 -50.55 16.34 -58.59
C ARG A 860 -50.41 17.86 -58.49
N ALA A 861 -49.75 18.51 -59.45
CA ALA A 861 -49.63 19.98 -59.50
C ALA A 861 -50.98 20.69 -59.67
N ILE A 862 -51.89 20.13 -60.47
CA ILE A 862 -53.27 20.62 -60.59
C ILE A 862 -54.03 20.43 -59.26
N ALA A 863 -53.99 19.22 -58.68
CA ALA A 863 -54.66 18.92 -57.42
C ALA A 863 -54.15 19.76 -56.22
N SER A 864 -52.89 20.20 -56.25
CA SER A 864 -52.29 21.12 -55.28
C SER A 864 -52.46 22.61 -55.63
N GLY A 865 -53.15 22.95 -56.73
CA GLY A 865 -53.41 24.34 -57.14
C GLY A 865 -52.19 25.10 -57.68
N ILE A 866 -51.09 24.41 -57.99
CA ILE A 866 -49.84 24.99 -58.53
C ILE A 866 -49.97 25.26 -60.05
N LEU A 867 -50.82 24.49 -60.75
CA LEU A 867 -51.06 24.60 -62.18
C LEU A 867 -52.57 24.67 -62.45
N ALA A 868 -53.05 25.61 -63.26
CA ALA A 868 -54.47 25.70 -63.58
C ALA A 868 -54.87 24.66 -64.65
N GLU A 869 -56.05 24.04 -64.52
CA GLU A 869 -56.58 23.06 -65.49
C GLU A 869 -56.60 23.59 -66.93
N LYS A 870 -56.94 24.88 -67.11
CA LYS A 870 -56.97 25.55 -68.42
C LYS A 870 -55.59 25.74 -69.05
N GLU A 871 -54.55 25.86 -68.22
CA GLU A 871 -53.16 25.94 -68.69
C GLU A 871 -52.67 24.55 -69.06
N ALA A 872 -52.89 23.55 -68.19
CA ALA A 872 -52.50 22.15 -68.40
C ALA A 872 -52.99 21.56 -69.74
N SER A 873 -54.15 21.98 -70.23
CA SER A 873 -54.71 21.56 -71.53
C SER A 873 -54.13 22.26 -72.77
N LEU A 874 -53.26 23.26 -72.61
CA LEU A 874 -52.66 24.05 -73.72
C LEU A 874 -51.16 23.82 -73.91
N ILE A 875 -50.49 23.09 -73.02
CA ILE A 875 -49.01 23.05 -72.99
C ILE A 875 -48.43 22.00 -73.93
N GLN A 876 -47.52 22.42 -74.83
CA GLN A 876 -46.71 21.50 -75.63
C GLN A 876 -45.53 20.95 -74.81
N PRO A 877 -45.13 19.66 -74.98
CA PRO A 877 -44.15 19.02 -74.11
C PRO A 877 -42.78 19.72 -74.01
N ASP A 878 -42.32 20.31 -75.12
CA ASP A 878 -40.94 20.79 -75.27
C ASP A 878 -40.66 22.14 -74.59
N HIS A 879 -41.68 22.78 -74.00
CA HIS A 879 -41.56 24.07 -73.29
C HIS A 879 -41.84 23.98 -71.78
N ILE A 880 -41.96 22.78 -71.21
CA ILE A 880 -42.31 22.59 -69.79
C ILE A 880 -41.08 22.29 -68.93
N ASN A 881 -40.76 23.18 -68.00
CA ASN A 881 -39.79 22.88 -66.94
C ASN A 881 -40.46 22.07 -65.82
N PHE A 882 -40.71 20.78 -66.08
CA PHE A 882 -41.35 19.86 -65.13
C PHE A 882 -40.62 19.84 -63.77
N GLY A 883 -39.29 19.91 -63.77
CA GLY A 883 -38.47 20.01 -62.57
C GLY A 883 -38.87 21.16 -61.65
N ARG A 884 -39.33 22.32 -62.16
CA ARG A 884 -39.79 23.43 -61.30
C ARG A 884 -41.07 23.06 -60.54
N TYR A 885 -42.07 22.46 -61.21
CA TYR A 885 -43.28 21.99 -60.55
C TYR A 885 -43.00 20.91 -59.50
N ALA A 886 -42.03 20.02 -59.76
CA ALA A 886 -41.58 19.04 -58.78
C ALA A 886 -40.87 19.69 -57.57
N LEU A 887 -40.10 20.75 -57.79
CA LEU A 887 -39.45 21.52 -56.72
C LEU A 887 -40.47 22.26 -55.84
N ASP A 888 -41.53 22.80 -56.43
CA ASP A 888 -42.61 23.49 -55.70
C ASP A 888 -43.54 22.53 -54.96
N LEU A 889 -43.87 21.37 -55.54
CA LEU A 889 -44.56 20.28 -54.81
C LEU A 889 -43.72 19.76 -53.64
N LEU A 890 -42.42 19.56 -53.84
CA LEU A 890 -41.50 19.11 -52.78
C LEU A 890 -41.36 20.17 -51.67
N TYR A 891 -41.41 21.46 -52.01
CA TYR A 891 -41.44 22.53 -51.02
C TYR A 891 -42.70 22.44 -50.14
N LEU A 892 -43.89 22.20 -50.72
CA LEU A 892 -45.12 22.03 -49.93
C LEU A 892 -45.07 20.79 -49.01
N ASP A 893 -44.57 19.65 -49.49
CA ASP A 893 -44.40 18.44 -48.67
C ASP A 893 -43.43 18.66 -47.48
N LEU A 894 -42.40 19.48 -47.66
CA LEU A 894 -41.33 19.69 -46.68
C LEU A 894 -41.51 20.91 -45.76
N VAL A 895 -42.20 21.98 -46.20
CA VAL A 895 -42.37 23.20 -45.38
C VAL A 895 -43.20 22.93 -44.12
N HIS A 896 -44.13 21.98 -44.16
CA HIS A 896 -44.90 21.53 -43.00
C HIS A 896 -44.10 20.65 -42.01
N THR A 897 -42.94 20.12 -42.41
CA THR A 897 -42.14 19.19 -41.58
C THR A 897 -40.78 19.74 -41.15
N LEU A 898 -40.18 20.68 -41.90
CA LEU A 898 -38.86 21.26 -41.63
C LEU A 898 -38.81 22.80 -41.85
N PRO A 899 -39.79 23.59 -41.34
CA PRO A 899 -39.95 25.01 -41.71
C PRO A 899 -38.75 25.90 -41.43
N HIS A 900 -37.93 25.59 -40.41
CA HIS A 900 -36.77 26.40 -40.01
C HIS A 900 -35.46 26.01 -40.70
N LEU A 901 -35.45 24.97 -41.54
CA LEU A 901 -34.26 24.45 -42.21
C LEU A 901 -34.35 24.51 -43.75
N LEU A 902 -35.50 24.87 -44.31
CA LEU A 902 -35.69 25.06 -45.74
C LEU A 902 -35.29 26.47 -46.18
N ASN A 903 -34.44 26.55 -47.21
CA ASN A 903 -34.21 27.77 -47.97
C ASN A 903 -34.58 27.52 -49.44
N GLN A 904 -35.61 28.22 -49.95
CA GLN A 904 -36.09 28.07 -51.32
C GLN A 904 -35.67 29.26 -52.17
N SER A 905 -35.10 28.99 -53.34
CA SER A 905 -34.79 29.99 -54.35
C SER A 905 -35.66 29.83 -55.61
N LYS A 906 -35.54 30.75 -56.57
CA LYS A 906 -36.20 30.63 -57.88
C LYS A 906 -35.65 29.46 -58.73
N THR A 907 -34.54 28.83 -58.34
CA THR A 907 -33.87 27.78 -59.11
C THR A 907 -33.42 26.56 -58.29
N SER A 908 -33.63 26.55 -56.97
CA SER A 908 -33.17 25.47 -56.08
C SER A 908 -33.94 25.41 -54.76
N LEU A 909 -33.83 24.28 -54.07
CA LEU A 909 -34.20 24.10 -52.66
C LEU A 909 -32.96 23.60 -51.92
N SER A 910 -32.57 24.24 -50.83
CA SER A 910 -31.47 23.78 -49.98
C SER A 910 -31.90 23.57 -48.52
N ILE A 911 -31.32 22.54 -47.91
CA ILE A 911 -31.64 22.05 -46.55
C ILE A 911 -30.33 21.56 -45.93
N LYS A 912 -29.72 22.37 -45.05
CA LYS A 912 -28.33 22.19 -44.59
C LYS A 912 -27.36 22.01 -45.78
N SER A 913 -26.62 20.90 -45.84
CA SER A 913 -25.69 20.57 -46.93
C SER A 913 -26.36 19.97 -48.18
N ILE A 914 -27.67 19.71 -48.11
CA ILE A 914 -28.45 19.14 -49.21
C ILE A 914 -28.89 20.25 -50.16
N THR A 915 -28.66 20.08 -51.46
CA THR A 915 -29.12 20.99 -52.52
C THR A 915 -29.88 20.22 -53.59
N ILE A 916 -31.06 20.72 -53.98
CA ILE A 916 -31.93 20.13 -54.99
C ILE A 916 -32.16 21.15 -56.10
N THR A 917 -31.95 20.75 -57.34
CA THR A 917 -32.04 21.60 -58.54
C THR A 917 -32.83 20.92 -59.65
N PRO A 918 -33.70 21.66 -60.37
CA PRO A 918 -34.49 21.12 -61.48
C PRO A 918 -33.67 21.04 -62.77
N ARG A 919 -33.78 19.92 -63.49
CA ARG A 919 -33.10 19.66 -64.77
C ARG A 919 -34.10 19.07 -65.77
N ASN A 920 -34.90 19.92 -66.40
CA ASN A 920 -35.96 19.56 -67.35
C ASN A 920 -36.96 18.54 -66.76
N SER A 921 -36.72 17.24 -66.95
CA SER A 921 -37.54 16.12 -66.46
C SER A 921 -36.88 15.30 -65.35
N THR A 922 -35.79 15.80 -64.75
CA THR A 922 -35.17 15.24 -63.54
C THR A 922 -35.07 16.28 -62.43
N LEU A 923 -34.91 15.80 -61.19
CA LEU A 923 -34.36 16.58 -60.07
C LEU A 923 -32.95 16.05 -59.79
N LEU A 924 -31.94 16.92 -59.88
CA LEU A 924 -30.61 16.65 -59.34
C LEU A 924 -30.61 17.00 -57.85
N MET A 925 -30.23 16.04 -57.02
CA MET A 925 -30.04 16.22 -55.58
C MET A 925 -28.60 15.87 -55.19
N THR A 926 -27.91 16.80 -54.54
CA THR A 926 -26.55 16.63 -54.01
C THR A 926 -26.52 16.86 -52.50
N TRP A 927 -25.60 16.19 -51.79
CA TRP A 927 -25.42 16.34 -50.33
C TRP A 927 -24.02 15.86 -49.88
N HIS A 928 -23.50 16.39 -48.78
CA HIS A 928 -22.34 15.79 -48.10
C HIS A 928 -22.78 14.60 -47.24
N TYR A 929 -21.91 13.58 -47.11
CA TYR A 929 -22.11 12.40 -46.25
C TYR A 929 -22.68 12.71 -44.85
N ARG A 930 -22.28 13.85 -44.26
CA ARG A 930 -22.72 14.32 -42.92
C ARG A 930 -24.24 14.45 -42.76
N ASP A 931 -25.00 14.66 -43.85
CA ASP A 931 -26.48 14.70 -43.83
C ASP A 931 -27.12 13.50 -44.58
N GLU A 932 -26.40 12.41 -44.88
CA GLU A 932 -26.93 11.31 -45.72
C GLU A 932 -28.26 10.73 -45.21
N THR A 933 -28.41 10.51 -43.90
CA THR A 933 -29.67 10.01 -43.31
C THR A 933 -30.86 10.95 -43.55
N LEU A 934 -30.63 12.26 -43.65
CA LEU A 934 -31.65 13.26 -44.01
C LEU A 934 -31.89 13.26 -45.53
N ALA A 935 -30.81 13.17 -46.32
CA ALA A 935 -30.87 13.10 -47.77
C ALA A 935 -31.65 11.86 -48.27
N LEU A 936 -31.42 10.68 -47.69
CA LEU A 936 -32.16 9.46 -48.03
C LEU A 936 -33.66 9.57 -47.71
N ARG A 937 -34.04 10.29 -46.64
CA ARG A 937 -35.45 10.58 -46.32
C ARG A 937 -36.08 11.53 -47.34
N ILE A 938 -35.35 12.54 -47.80
CA ILE A 938 -35.83 13.48 -48.82
C ILE A 938 -35.88 12.80 -50.21
N LEU A 939 -34.93 11.94 -50.56
CA LEU A 939 -35.00 11.07 -51.74
C LEU A 939 -36.24 10.15 -51.71
N ALA A 940 -36.60 9.63 -50.53
CA ALA A 940 -37.82 8.85 -50.34
C ALA A 940 -39.11 9.71 -50.44
N ALA A 941 -39.04 11.02 -50.19
CA ALA A 941 -40.13 11.95 -50.47
C ALA A 941 -40.22 12.29 -51.98
N ILE A 942 -39.09 12.54 -52.63
CA ILE A 942 -39.02 12.73 -54.09
C ILE A 942 -39.54 11.50 -54.83
N ALA A 943 -39.29 10.29 -54.32
CA ALA A 943 -39.85 9.04 -54.87
C ALA A 943 -41.36 8.83 -54.64
N ARG A 944 -42.06 9.77 -53.97
CA ARG A 944 -43.53 9.80 -53.81
C ARG A 944 -44.21 10.83 -54.70
N LEU A 945 -43.45 11.71 -55.36
CA LEU A 945 -43.95 12.56 -56.44
C LEU A 945 -44.35 11.69 -57.65
#